data_AF-V6KP31-F1
#
_entry.id   AF-V6KP31-F1
#
_cell.length_a   1.000
_cell.length_b   1.000
_cell.length_c   1.000
_cell.angle_alpha   90.00
_cell.angle_beta   90.00
_cell.angle_gamma   90.00
#
_symmetry.space_group_name_H-M   'P 1'
#
loop_
_entity.id
_entity.type
_entity.pdbx_description
1 polymer ?
#
loop_
_entity_poly.entity_id
_entity_poly.type
_entity_poly.pdbx_seq_one_letter_code
_entity_poly.pdbx_strand_id
1 'polypeptide(L)'
;MWRFGYRPRPQEAGVRVSDRALLTGAVGALLAALLVWSLWGNNLVPHKRILLELVTPSDWWGGAPSRAASTASSIYDSLFATLVLYYFARVGNWKEVVQRYVIDRPQPSRALRAAVLGALVVWLVVWHGLLSYYRLVVSLTPSDWLFGGGDPETTLQRLQLLKTALTLLALWPFAVAGDWLGLLRSLNRPKTASESRVTAAPDPVADWQELRIHGQSATAERLAGEASTGRMNDVDCARIRRAWRSVVADPVRLDAFTSAVLSDGARACLHPSGQRDLPTRMATHDLLTSQVRIGRYTDAERTPPAHRAAGAAVDPGTLGTSLLVVGPSGAGKTSRLVRPIAESLALQALAGQAALVMVSASGTPLGPDQGYDIVIKPGDRTSTYDLDLYGGTDDPDEAATLLADVLAGDWTEVDLRRAMTVLAQLLGPFRAVHGRFPSVSELRALLDGEPSALERLKTLLDPHEHSLLYRELDARARQAGVPGDLGIVLSDRLGCLDRPVFTGFFDTSVDARPFTLRSLDHPLRIRIDLPERAHPEAAQLLARLVLAQFTASTATRTDRSLFACLVLDDATHAITAGSVRALRRLRESHAGVVLSLRALGDVPEHLRQPLVAAVGCHAAFSGITTWEGALFAQAWGTEWVETTEVAKHTVFADQPLTRLIHAVRKLGTGKPVTTDAVTVRQVERERWSASELAHGVPAGHAVLSLTSVRGEHAPPLLVDLRG
;
A
#
# COMPACT_ATOMS: atom_id res chain seq x y z
N MET A 1 0.96 3.02 -3.05
CA MET A 1 0.84 4.49 -2.86
C MET A 1 1.59 5.22 -3.95
N TRP A 2 1.01 6.29 -4.49
CA TRP A 2 1.68 7.24 -5.36
C TRP A 2 2.72 8.04 -4.59
N ARG A 3 3.98 7.98 -5.01
CA ARG A 3 5.11 8.58 -4.26
C ARG A 3 5.35 10.04 -4.61
N PHE A 4 5.16 10.42 -5.88
CA PHE A 4 5.46 11.77 -6.34
C PHE A 4 4.59 12.81 -5.62
N GLY A 5 5.25 13.71 -4.88
CA GLY A 5 4.59 14.75 -4.07
C GLY A 5 3.85 14.24 -2.83
N TYR A 6 3.99 12.97 -2.46
CA TYR A 6 3.35 12.43 -1.26
C TYR A 6 3.97 13.03 0.01
N ARG A 7 3.10 13.58 0.87
CA ARG A 7 3.46 14.04 2.20
C ARG A 7 2.62 13.26 3.21
N PRO A 8 3.24 12.51 4.14
CA PRO A 8 2.50 11.77 5.14
C PRO A 8 1.67 12.75 5.98
N ARG A 9 0.37 12.47 6.14
CA ARG A 9 -0.44 13.22 7.09
C ARG A 9 0.15 13.02 8.49
N PRO A 10 0.28 14.07 9.30
CA PRO A 10 0.67 13.91 10.70
C PRO A 10 -0.36 12.99 11.36
N GLN A 11 0.10 11.93 12.03
CA GLN A 11 -0.78 10.99 12.71
C GLN A 11 -1.68 11.77 13.68
N GLU A 12 -2.99 11.67 13.47
CA GLU A 12 -3.95 12.13 14.47
C GLU A 12 -3.72 11.28 15.72
N ALA A 13 -3.03 11.86 16.70
CA ALA A 13 -2.85 11.22 18.00
C ALA A 13 -4.23 10.80 18.51
N GLY A 14 -4.39 9.51 18.78
CA GLY A 14 -5.67 8.86 19.08
C GLY A 14 -6.52 9.64 20.07
N VAL A 15 -7.85 9.50 19.95
CA VAL A 15 -8.92 10.18 20.68
C VAL A 15 -8.43 10.78 22.00
N ARG A 16 -7.95 12.03 21.94
CA ARG A 16 -7.40 12.71 23.11
C ARG A 16 -8.54 12.96 24.09
N VAL A 17 -8.29 12.70 25.38
CA VAL A 17 -9.24 13.04 26.45
C VAL A 17 -9.65 14.51 26.28
N SER A 18 -10.96 14.74 26.24
CA SER A 18 -11.52 16.08 26.01
C SER A 18 -10.99 17.07 27.05
N ASP A 19 -10.65 18.28 26.62
CA ASP A 19 -10.07 19.32 27.48
C ASP A 19 -10.95 19.63 28.71
N ARG A 20 -12.28 19.51 28.52
CA ARG A 20 -13.26 19.70 29.60
C ARG A 20 -13.21 18.58 30.63
N ALA A 21 -13.09 17.32 30.21
CA ALA A 21 -12.98 16.19 31.13
C ALA A 21 -11.67 16.23 31.94
N LEU A 22 -10.56 16.60 31.29
CA LEU A 22 -9.25 16.70 31.94
C LEU A 22 -9.24 17.82 33.01
N LEU A 23 -9.74 19.01 32.66
CA LEU A 23 -9.79 20.14 33.60
C LEU A 23 -10.79 19.93 34.73
N THR A 24 -11.97 19.36 34.45
CA THR A 24 -12.96 19.07 35.49
C THR A 24 -12.49 17.99 36.46
N GLY A 25 -11.79 16.96 35.97
CA GLY A 25 -11.15 15.95 36.82
C GLY A 25 -10.06 16.54 37.72
N ALA A 26 -9.20 17.40 37.17
CA ALA A 26 -8.14 18.05 37.92
C ALA A 26 -8.68 19.01 39.00
N VAL A 27 -9.62 19.90 38.63
CA VAL A 27 -10.26 20.84 39.58
C VAL A 27 -11.05 20.10 40.64
N GLY A 28 -11.80 19.05 40.27
CA GLY A 28 -12.52 18.20 41.21
C GLY A 28 -11.59 17.53 42.23
N ALA A 29 -10.46 16.99 41.77
CA ALA A 29 -9.45 16.39 42.64
C ALA A 29 -8.80 17.43 43.58
N LEU A 30 -8.55 18.66 43.11
CA LEU A 30 -8.03 19.74 43.95
C LEU A 30 -9.03 20.17 45.02
N LEU A 31 -10.30 20.36 44.66
CA LEU A 31 -11.35 20.71 45.64
C LEU A 31 -11.54 19.60 46.68
N ALA A 32 -11.47 18.34 46.27
CA ALA A 32 -11.52 17.21 47.19
C ALA A 32 -10.30 17.17 48.12
N ALA A 33 -9.10 17.41 47.61
CA ALA A 33 -7.88 17.52 48.42
C ALA A 33 -7.97 18.65 49.45
N LEU A 34 -8.47 19.82 49.04
CA LEU A 34 -8.68 20.97 49.92
C LEU A 34 -9.74 20.68 50.98
N LEU A 35 -10.81 19.96 50.65
CA LEU A 35 -11.84 19.58 51.60
C LEU A 35 -11.32 18.58 52.63
N VAL A 36 -10.61 17.53 52.19
CA VAL A 36 -9.97 16.55 53.08
C VAL A 36 -8.96 17.24 54.01
N TRP A 37 -8.15 18.14 53.46
CA TRP A 37 -7.20 18.92 54.25
C TRP A 37 -7.88 19.89 55.22
N SER A 38 -8.95 20.56 54.81
CA SER A 38 -9.74 21.44 55.68
C SER A 38 -10.33 20.68 56.88
N LEU A 39 -10.84 19.47 56.65
CA LEU A 39 -11.34 18.61 57.73
C LEU A 39 -10.22 18.21 58.70
N TRP A 40 -9.02 17.94 58.18
CA TRP A 40 -7.84 17.61 58.98
C TRP A 40 -7.33 18.80 59.82
N GLY A 41 -7.19 19.96 59.18
CA GLY A 41 -6.69 21.20 59.78
C GLY A 41 -7.62 21.78 60.84
N ASN A 42 -8.93 21.66 60.65
CA ASN A 42 -9.95 22.13 61.61
C ASN A 42 -10.25 21.14 62.74
N ASN A 43 -9.44 20.08 62.91
CA ASN A 43 -9.62 19.03 63.94
C ASN A 43 -10.97 18.30 63.88
N LEU A 44 -11.64 18.27 62.73
CA LEU A 44 -12.94 17.61 62.57
C LEU A 44 -12.81 16.08 62.42
N VAL A 45 -11.58 15.58 62.23
CA VAL A 45 -11.28 14.15 62.21
C VAL A 45 -11.08 13.67 63.66
N PRO A 46 -12.00 12.86 64.21
CA PRO A 46 -11.85 12.32 65.54
C PRO A 46 -10.61 11.41 65.59
N HIS A 47 -9.89 11.41 66.71
CA HIS A 47 -8.73 10.55 66.95
C HIS A 47 -7.48 10.78 66.07
N LYS A 48 -7.38 11.93 65.39
CA LYS A 48 -6.26 12.23 64.49
C LYS A 48 -4.85 12.13 65.11
N ARG A 49 -4.75 12.27 66.43
CA ARG A 49 -3.49 12.24 67.20
C ARG A 49 -3.08 10.85 67.68
N ILE A 50 -3.93 9.82 67.54
CA ILE A 50 -3.62 8.47 68.07
C ILE A 50 -2.29 7.94 67.54
N LEU A 51 -2.04 8.05 66.23
CA LEU A 51 -0.79 7.56 65.63
C LEU A 51 0.44 8.34 66.13
N LEU A 52 0.26 9.61 66.49
CA LEU A 52 1.32 10.45 67.02
C LEU A 52 1.60 10.14 68.50
N GLU A 53 0.54 9.98 69.30
CA GLU A 53 0.58 9.64 70.73
C GLU A 53 1.13 8.22 70.96
N LEU A 54 0.98 7.31 69.99
CA LEU A 54 1.53 5.95 70.06
C LEU A 54 3.07 5.91 69.94
N VAL A 55 3.66 6.90 69.24
CA VAL A 55 5.10 6.92 68.90
C VAL A 55 5.87 7.96 69.73
N THR A 56 5.18 8.85 70.43
CA THR A 56 5.79 9.92 71.24
C THR A 56 5.54 9.72 72.74
N PRO A 57 6.46 10.15 73.63
CA PRO A 57 6.28 10.02 75.08
C PRO A 57 5.00 10.70 75.58
N SER A 58 4.29 10.08 76.53
CA SER A 58 3.05 10.62 77.12
C SER A 58 3.22 12.02 77.72
N ASP A 59 4.42 12.31 78.23
CA ASP A 59 4.75 13.55 78.93
C ASP A 59 4.81 14.77 78.00
N TRP A 60 4.77 14.56 76.69
CA TRP A 60 4.78 15.62 75.67
C TRP A 60 3.41 16.27 75.48
N TRP A 61 2.35 15.59 75.89
CA TRP A 61 0.96 15.96 75.60
C TRP A 61 0.18 16.46 76.82
N GLY A 62 0.83 16.59 77.99
CA GLY A 62 0.26 17.20 79.19
C GLY A 62 0.60 18.69 79.32
N GLY A 63 -0.33 19.50 79.83
CA GLY A 63 -0.11 20.94 80.07
C GLY A 63 0.22 21.74 78.81
N ALA A 64 1.16 22.69 78.90
CA ALA A 64 1.65 23.43 77.74
C ALA A 64 2.57 22.51 76.90
N PRO A 65 2.24 22.23 75.62
CA PRO A 65 2.98 21.27 74.82
C PRO A 65 4.45 21.70 74.66
N SER A 66 5.37 20.77 74.89
CA SER A 66 6.80 21.01 74.71
C SER A 66 7.13 21.33 73.24
N ARG A 67 8.27 21.98 72.99
CA ARG A 67 8.75 22.26 71.63
C ARG A 67 8.91 20.99 70.79
N ALA A 68 9.24 19.87 71.43
CA ALA A 68 9.33 18.57 70.77
C ALA A 68 7.94 18.10 70.28
N ALA A 69 6.89 18.29 71.09
CA ALA A 69 5.51 17.96 70.74
C ALA A 69 4.99 18.81 69.56
N SER A 70 5.28 20.12 69.57
CA SER A 70 4.85 21.03 68.48
C SER A 70 5.58 20.75 67.17
N THR A 71 6.85 20.36 67.24
CA THR A 71 7.64 19.93 66.08
C THR A 71 7.12 18.61 65.52
N ALA A 72 6.85 17.61 66.37
CA ALA A 72 6.30 16.32 65.96
C ALA A 72 4.92 16.46 65.30
N SER A 73 4.03 17.28 65.87
CA SER A 73 2.72 17.58 65.26
C SER A 73 2.89 18.27 63.89
N SER A 74 3.84 19.19 63.76
CA SER A 74 4.09 19.89 62.50
C SER A 74 4.64 18.97 61.41
N ILE A 75 5.48 18.01 61.77
CA ILE A 75 5.98 16.94 60.88
C ILE A 75 4.84 16.04 60.42
N TYR A 76 4.00 15.58 61.34
CA TYR A 76 2.87 14.70 61.04
C TYR A 76 1.83 15.36 60.14
N ASP A 77 1.45 16.60 60.43
CA ASP A 77 0.53 17.37 59.59
C ASP A 77 1.12 17.62 58.19
N SER A 78 2.42 17.89 58.09
CA SER A 78 3.09 18.10 56.79
C SER A 78 3.22 16.81 55.96
N LEU A 79 3.47 15.67 56.60
CA LEU A 79 3.48 14.36 55.94
C LEU A 79 2.10 14.01 55.38
N PHE A 80 1.04 14.21 56.19
CA PHE A 80 -0.33 13.97 55.75
C PHE A 80 -0.74 14.89 54.60
N ALA A 81 -0.40 16.19 54.68
CA ALA A 81 -0.57 17.15 53.59
C ALA A 81 0.08 16.65 52.29
N THR A 82 1.33 16.18 52.38
CA THR A 82 2.09 15.70 51.22
C THR A 82 1.43 14.47 50.60
N LEU A 83 0.94 13.54 51.42
CA LEU A 83 0.28 12.31 50.98
C LEU A 83 -1.06 12.59 50.30
N VAL A 84 -1.88 13.49 50.86
CA VAL A 84 -3.13 13.94 50.24
C VAL A 84 -2.84 14.59 48.89
N LEU A 85 -1.87 15.51 48.84
CA LEU A 85 -1.53 16.23 47.61
C LEU A 85 -0.98 15.26 46.54
N TYR A 86 -0.16 14.29 46.92
CA TYR A 86 0.33 13.24 46.01
C TYR A 86 -0.79 12.35 45.46
N TYR A 87 -1.67 11.85 46.34
CA TYR A 87 -2.77 10.98 45.94
C TYR A 87 -3.73 11.69 44.98
N PHE A 88 -4.17 12.90 45.33
CA PHE A 88 -5.09 13.67 44.49
C PHE A 88 -4.44 14.25 43.23
N ALA A 89 -3.12 14.53 43.24
CA ALA A 89 -2.38 14.88 42.03
C ALA A 89 -2.39 13.72 41.01
N ARG A 90 -2.27 12.48 41.50
CA ARG A 90 -2.34 11.27 40.67
C ARG A 90 -3.76 11.00 40.16
N VAL A 91 -4.78 11.09 41.02
CA VAL A 91 -6.18 10.87 40.64
C VAL A 91 -6.67 11.94 39.64
N GLY A 92 -6.22 13.19 39.79
CA GLY A 92 -6.59 14.30 38.91
C GLY A 92 -5.79 14.40 37.61
N ASN A 93 -4.87 13.47 37.32
CA ASN A 93 -3.94 13.53 36.17
C ASN A 93 -3.23 14.89 36.00
N TRP A 94 -2.84 15.52 37.12
CA TRP A 94 -2.23 16.86 37.12
C TRP A 94 -0.93 16.94 36.31
N LYS A 95 -0.21 15.81 36.16
CA LYS A 95 0.96 15.70 35.28
C LYS A 95 0.62 16.05 33.82
N GLU A 96 -0.48 15.52 33.31
CA GLU A 96 -0.90 15.72 31.92
C GLU A 96 -1.50 17.10 31.70
N VAL A 97 -2.15 17.66 32.72
CA VAL A 97 -2.60 19.07 32.73
C VAL A 97 -1.41 20.01 32.61
N VAL A 98 -0.37 19.84 33.42
CA VAL A 98 0.83 20.68 33.38
C VAL A 98 1.56 20.53 32.05
N GLN A 99 1.69 19.30 31.54
CA GLN A 99 2.33 19.06 30.25
C GLN A 99 1.59 19.78 29.11
N ARG A 100 0.26 19.63 29.03
CA ARG A 100 -0.56 20.16 27.93
C ARG A 100 -0.80 21.67 28.00
N TYR A 101 -0.97 22.23 29.20
CA TYR A 101 -1.33 23.64 29.37
C TYR A 101 -0.12 24.55 29.62
N VAL A 102 0.98 24.01 30.17
CA VAL A 102 2.18 24.78 30.50
C VAL A 102 3.34 24.42 29.57
N ILE A 103 3.70 23.15 29.43
CA ILE A 103 4.96 22.72 28.77
C ILE A 103 4.87 22.69 27.24
N ASP A 104 3.77 22.18 26.66
CA ASP A 104 3.62 21.96 25.21
C ASP A 104 3.31 23.25 24.43
N ARG A 105 3.36 24.42 25.08
CA ARG A 105 3.01 25.70 24.48
C ARG A 105 4.25 26.45 23.98
N PRO A 106 4.17 27.13 22.83
CA PRO A 106 5.29 27.91 22.31
C PRO A 106 5.62 29.09 23.24
N GLN A 107 6.91 29.46 23.32
CA GLN A 107 7.34 30.68 23.99
C GLN A 107 6.71 31.90 23.29
N PRO A 108 6.27 32.96 23.99
CA PRO A 108 6.44 33.25 25.43
C PRO A 108 5.36 32.67 26.35
N SER A 109 4.32 32.02 25.79
CA SER A 109 3.14 31.61 26.56
C SER A 109 3.41 30.55 27.64
N ARG A 110 4.39 29.67 27.41
CA ARG A 110 4.88 28.69 28.41
C ARG A 110 5.46 29.37 29.65
N ALA A 111 6.29 30.40 29.48
CA ALA A 111 6.92 31.11 30.58
C ALA A 111 5.88 31.82 31.46
N LEU A 112 4.92 32.50 30.82
CA LEU A 112 3.85 33.22 31.52
C LEU A 112 2.92 32.29 32.30
N ARG A 113 2.54 31.14 31.71
CA ARG A 113 1.67 30.17 32.39
C ARG A 113 2.37 29.45 33.54
N ALA A 114 3.65 29.13 33.38
CA ALA A 114 4.47 28.59 34.46
C ALA A 114 4.60 29.61 35.61
N ALA A 115 4.74 30.91 35.29
CA ALA A 115 4.79 31.98 36.28
C ALA A 115 3.48 32.14 37.06
N VAL A 116 2.34 32.15 36.37
CA VAL A 116 1.01 32.23 37.00
C VAL A 116 0.75 31.02 37.89
N LEU A 117 1.07 29.82 37.42
CA LEU A 117 0.90 28.59 38.20
C LEU A 117 1.81 28.58 39.43
N GLY A 118 3.09 28.94 39.27
CA GLY A 118 4.05 29.04 40.37
C GLY A 118 3.64 30.09 41.40
N ALA A 119 3.19 31.27 40.96
CA ALA A 119 2.71 32.33 41.84
C ALA A 119 1.48 31.89 42.65
N LEU A 120 0.53 31.19 42.03
CA LEU A 120 -0.67 30.68 42.71
C LEU A 120 -0.32 29.61 43.75
N VAL A 121 0.59 28.68 43.44
CA VAL A 121 1.06 27.66 44.39
C VAL A 121 1.80 28.29 45.55
N VAL A 122 2.69 29.26 45.29
CA VAL A 122 3.45 29.97 46.33
C VAL A 122 2.53 30.80 47.23
N TRP A 123 1.52 31.45 46.64
CA TRP A 123 0.52 32.20 47.39
C TRP A 123 -0.31 31.28 48.31
N LEU A 124 -0.77 30.12 47.81
CA LEU A 124 -1.50 29.14 48.62
C LEU A 124 -0.66 28.53 49.75
N VAL A 125 0.57 28.11 49.46
CA VAL A 125 1.41 27.35 50.39
C VAL A 125 2.11 28.26 51.41
N VAL A 126 2.71 29.37 50.97
CA VAL A 126 3.58 30.20 51.82
C VAL A 126 2.82 31.37 52.45
N TRP A 127 1.84 31.95 51.75
CA TRP A 127 1.14 33.15 52.21
C TRP A 127 -0.16 32.85 52.92
N HIS A 128 -0.98 31.94 52.39
CA HIS A 128 -2.24 31.55 53.00
C HIS A 128 -2.10 30.51 54.12
N GLY A 129 -0.90 29.93 54.29
CA GLY A 129 -0.61 28.91 55.30
C GLY A 129 -1.43 27.64 55.12
N LEU A 130 -1.87 27.37 53.87
CA LEU A 130 -2.84 26.35 53.59
C LEU A 130 -2.26 24.95 53.77
N LEU A 131 -0.94 24.78 53.86
CA LEU A 131 -0.28 23.53 54.23
C LEU A 131 0.71 23.82 55.37
N SER A 132 0.84 22.90 56.33
CA SER A 132 1.62 23.10 57.58
C SER A 132 3.15 23.24 57.39
N TYR A 133 3.65 23.30 56.15
CA TYR A 133 5.08 23.39 55.85
C TYR A 133 5.76 24.63 56.44
N TYR A 134 5.06 25.77 56.51
CA TYR A 134 5.62 26.96 57.16
C TYR A 134 5.87 26.73 58.65
N ARG A 135 4.93 26.06 59.34
CA ARG A 135 5.08 25.71 60.77
C ARG A 135 6.22 24.72 60.98
N LEU A 136 6.38 23.77 60.06
CA LEU A 136 7.47 22.79 60.07
C LEU A 136 8.85 23.45 59.90
N VAL A 137 8.98 24.39 58.95
CA VAL A 137 10.24 25.11 58.73
C VAL A 137 10.57 25.98 59.94
N VAL A 138 9.59 26.69 60.50
CA VAL A 138 9.75 27.49 61.72
C VAL A 138 10.11 26.62 62.94
N SER A 139 9.55 25.40 63.04
CA SER A 139 9.85 24.48 64.15
C SER A 139 11.26 23.88 64.06
N LEU A 140 11.75 23.63 62.84
CA LEU A 140 13.08 23.05 62.58
C LEU A 140 14.21 24.09 62.67
N THR A 141 13.92 25.37 62.45
CA THR A 141 14.92 26.44 62.60
C THR A 141 15.30 26.64 64.07
N PRO A 142 16.61 26.72 64.40
CA PRO A 142 17.09 26.98 65.76
C PRO A 142 16.46 28.24 66.36
N SER A 143 16.07 28.18 67.63
CA SER A 143 15.41 29.32 68.32
C SER A 143 16.30 30.55 68.35
N ASP A 144 17.61 30.35 68.49
CA ASP A 144 18.59 31.41 68.67
C ASP A 144 18.76 32.23 67.38
N TRP A 145 18.40 31.62 66.24
CA TRP A 145 18.35 32.25 64.94
C TRP A 145 17.05 33.05 64.74
N LEU A 146 15.90 32.48 65.10
CA LEU A 146 14.59 33.15 64.93
C LEU A 146 14.33 34.25 65.98
N PHE A 147 14.68 34.00 67.23
CA PHE A 147 14.37 34.82 68.40
C PHE A 147 15.67 35.42 68.95
N GLY A 148 16.21 36.42 68.26
CA GLY A 148 17.43 37.09 68.66
C GLY A 148 17.16 38.19 69.69
N GLY A 149 17.45 37.91 70.96
CA GLY A 149 17.65 38.91 72.02
C GLY A 149 16.51 39.93 72.20
N GLY A 150 15.41 39.53 72.81
CA GLY A 150 14.42 40.42 73.45
C GLY A 150 13.65 41.42 72.57
N ASP A 151 14.13 41.76 71.38
CA ASP A 151 13.57 42.79 70.52
C ASP A 151 12.54 42.20 69.54
N PRO A 152 11.29 42.71 69.53
CA PRO A 152 10.25 42.21 68.65
C PRO A 152 10.48 42.55 67.17
N GLU A 153 11.18 43.65 66.86
CA GLU A 153 11.43 44.10 65.48
C GLU A 153 12.42 43.20 64.74
N THR A 154 13.50 42.77 65.39
CA THR A 154 14.53 41.90 64.80
C THR A 154 13.96 40.51 64.52
N THR A 155 13.10 40.01 65.40
CA THR A 155 12.38 38.74 65.25
C THR A 155 11.46 38.78 64.02
N LEU A 156 10.73 39.89 63.83
CA LEU A 156 9.83 40.08 62.67
C LEU A 156 10.61 40.09 61.35
N GLN A 157 11.74 40.81 61.29
CA GLN A 157 12.59 40.88 60.10
C GLN A 157 13.16 39.51 59.71
N ARG A 158 13.62 38.71 60.69
CA ARG A 158 14.15 37.36 60.43
C ARG A 158 13.08 36.39 59.95
N LEU A 159 11.87 36.47 60.50
CA LEU A 159 10.72 35.69 60.00
C LEU A 159 10.33 36.09 58.58
N GLN A 160 10.39 37.39 58.24
CA GLN A 160 10.16 37.87 56.88
C GLN A 160 11.24 37.37 55.90
N LEU A 161 12.51 37.42 56.29
CA LEU A 161 13.62 36.87 55.48
C LEU A 161 13.44 35.38 55.22
N LEU A 162 13.14 34.59 56.25
CA LEU A 162 12.85 33.16 56.11
C LEU A 162 11.68 32.91 55.15
N LYS A 163 10.60 33.70 55.27
CA LYS A 163 9.43 33.61 54.38
C LYS A 163 9.80 33.93 52.93
N THR A 164 10.62 34.97 52.69
CA THR A 164 11.09 35.32 51.34
C THR A 164 11.99 34.23 50.73
N ALA A 165 12.88 33.64 51.52
CA ALA A 165 13.71 32.53 51.07
C ALA A 165 12.86 31.31 50.67
N LEU A 166 11.84 30.96 51.46
CA LEU A 166 10.92 29.88 51.16
C LEU A 166 10.12 30.15 49.86
N THR A 167 9.69 31.39 49.63
CA THR A 167 9.01 31.76 48.37
C THR A 167 9.91 31.59 47.14
N LEU A 168 11.18 31.96 47.23
CA LEU A 168 12.13 31.82 46.12
C LEU A 168 12.43 30.35 45.83
N LEU A 169 12.61 29.54 46.86
CA LEU A 169 12.81 28.09 46.74
C LEU A 169 11.62 27.40 46.06
N ALA A 170 10.39 27.78 46.44
CA ALA A 170 9.17 27.22 45.85
C ALA A 170 8.93 27.65 44.39
N LEU A 171 9.42 28.83 43.97
CA LEU A 171 9.33 29.30 42.58
C LEU A 171 10.34 28.63 41.63
N TRP A 172 11.48 28.16 42.15
CA TRP A 172 12.56 27.55 41.37
C TRP A 172 12.11 26.45 40.39
N PRO A 173 11.36 25.41 40.78
CA PRO A 173 10.95 24.34 39.84
C PRO A 173 10.06 24.86 38.70
N PHE A 174 9.27 25.91 38.94
CA PHE A 174 8.41 26.51 37.91
C PHE A 174 9.21 27.36 36.92
N ALA A 175 10.29 28.01 37.37
CA ALA A 175 11.21 28.72 36.49
C ALA A 175 11.95 27.77 35.53
N VAL A 176 12.33 26.58 36.02
CA VAL A 176 12.92 25.50 35.20
C VAL A 176 11.89 24.95 34.21
N ALA A 177 10.67 24.63 34.66
CA ALA A 177 9.61 24.14 33.77
C ALA A 177 9.19 25.16 32.70
N GLY A 178 9.23 26.46 33.01
CA GLY A 178 8.90 27.55 32.09
C GLY A 178 9.98 27.94 31.09
N ASP A 179 11.19 27.39 31.19
CA ASP A 179 12.37 27.76 30.39
C ASP A 179 12.61 29.29 30.31
N TRP A 180 12.60 29.94 31.48
CA TRP A 180 12.76 31.40 31.55
C TRP A 180 14.15 31.87 31.10
N LEU A 181 15.17 31.02 31.26
CA LEU A 181 16.53 31.24 30.74
C LEU A 181 16.58 31.24 29.21
N GLY A 182 15.83 30.34 28.54
CA GLY A 182 15.67 30.35 27.09
C GLY A 182 14.96 31.61 26.58
N LEU A 183 13.95 32.09 27.30
CA LEU A 183 13.25 33.35 26.99
C LEU A 183 14.15 34.58 27.15
N LEU A 184 14.94 34.66 28.22
CA LEU A 184 15.91 35.75 28.43
C LEU A 184 16.99 35.75 27.34
N ARG A 185 17.42 34.56 26.89
CA ARG A 185 18.36 34.43 25.76
C ARG A 185 17.75 34.79 24.41
N SER A 186 16.45 34.54 24.20
CA SER A 186 15.77 34.89 22.94
C SER A 186 15.47 36.38 22.83
N LEU A 187 15.26 37.09 23.95
CA LEU A 187 15.14 38.54 24.01
C LEU A 187 16.47 39.27 23.73
N ASN A 188 17.61 38.67 24.09
CA ASN A 188 18.95 39.22 23.87
C ASN A 188 19.58 38.85 22.51
N ARG A 189 18.86 38.13 21.64
CA ARG A 189 19.39 37.77 20.31
C ARG A 189 19.06 38.89 19.32
N PRO A 190 20.05 39.58 18.71
CA PRO A 190 19.77 40.56 17.67
C PRO A 190 19.01 39.87 16.54
N LYS A 191 17.89 40.47 16.15
CA LYS A 191 16.94 39.97 15.17
C LYS A 191 17.59 40.03 13.77
N THR A 192 18.44 39.07 13.42
CA THR A 192 18.80 38.83 12.03
C THR A 192 17.55 38.36 11.31
N ALA A 193 17.01 39.24 10.48
CA ALA A 193 15.99 38.92 9.50
C ALA A 193 16.58 37.94 8.49
N SER A 194 16.55 36.66 8.81
CA SER A 194 16.57 35.63 7.79
C SER A 194 15.12 35.48 7.34
N GLU A 195 14.72 36.33 6.38
CA GLU A 195 13.72 35.91 5.43
C GLU A 195 14.25 34.62 4.80
N SER A 196 13.77 33.49 5.28
CA SER A 196 13.83 32.24 4.56
C SER A 196 12.94 32.39 3.33
N ARG A 197 13.48 33.12 2.34
CA ARG A 197 13.11 32.92 0.95
C ARG A 197 13.43 31.47 0.70
N VAL A 198 12.39 30.64 0.68
CA VAL A 198 12.47 29.28 0.16
C VAL A 198 12.81 29.44 -1.32
N THR A 199 14.10 29.62 -1.62
CA THR A 199 14.64 29.26 -2.92
C THR A 199 14.28 27.80 -3.08
N ALA A 200 13.42 27.51 -4.05
CA ALA A 200 13.14 26.16 -4.50
C ALA A 200 14.49 25.47 -4.65
N ALA A 201 14.72 24.43 -3.83
CA ALA A 201 15.89 23.59 -4.02
C ALA A 201 15.82 23.06 -5.46
N PRO A 202 16.90 23.18 -6.26
CA PRO A 202 16.93 22.56 -7.57
C PRO A 202 16.65 21.06 -7.41
N ASP A 203 15.78 20.52 -8.26
CA ASP A 203 15.39 19.12 -8.21
C ASP A 203 16.66 18.23 -8.22
N PRO A 204 16.94 17.44 -7.16
CA PRO A 204 18.15 16.60 -7.10
C PRO A 204 18.20 15.55 -8.23
N VAL A 205 17.07 15.36 -8.92
CA VAL A 205 16.90 14.48 -10.08
C VAL A 205 17.61 15.01 -11.33
N ALA A 206 17.71 16.33 -11.50
CA ALA A 206 18.23 16.98 -12.71
C ALA A 206 19.77 17.09 -12.74
N ASP A 207 20.44 16.83 -11.61
CA ASP A 207 21.87 17.11 -11.45
C ASP A 207 22.79 15.90 -11.72
N TRP A 208 22.20 14.74 -12.07
CA TRP A 208 22.90 13.52 -12.50
C TRP A 208 24.08 13.11 -11.60
N GLN A 209 23.92 13.21 -10.28
CA GLN A 209 24.99 12.99 -9.31
C GLN A 209 25.65 11.60 -9.40
N GLU A 210 24.88 10.57 -9.74
CA GLU A 210 25.40 9.20 -9.94
C GLU A 210 26.53 9.16 -10.99
N LEU A 211 26.35 9.85 -12.12
CA LEU A 211 27.38 9.92 -13.18
C LEU A 211 28.64 10.64 -12.69
N ARG A 212 28.48 11.72 -11.91
CA ARG A 212 29.61 12.47 -11.33
C ARG A 212 30.41 11.63 -10.34
N ILE A 213 29.74 10.85 -9.49
CA ILE A 213 30.39 9.95 -8.53
C ILE A 213 31.24 8.91 -9.26
N HIS A 214 30.82 8.46 -10.43
CA HIS A 214 31.57 7.53 -11.28
C HIS A 214 32.55 8.20 -12.25
N GLY A 215 32.90 9.47 -12.03
CA GLY A 215 33.92 10.19 -12.80
C GLY A 215 33.47 10.70 -14.18
N GLN A 216 32.19 10.56 -14.53
CA GLN A 216 31.61 10.99 -15.80
C GLN A 216 30.99 12.38 -15.68
N SER A 217 31.80 13.37 -15.27
CA SER A 217 31.32 14.75 -15.03
C SER A 217 30.85 15.45 -16.31
N ALA A 218 31.53 15.23 -17.44
CA ALA A 218 31.19 15.87 -18.71
C ALA A 218 29.83 15.41 -19.27
N THR A 219 29.52 14.11 -19.17
CA THR A 219 28.20 13.59 -19.57
C THR A 219 27.11 14.09 -18.63
N ALA A 220 27.38 14.12 -17.31
CA ALA A 220 26.45 14.65 -16.32
C ALA A 220 26.12 16.13 -16.58
N GLU A 221 27.12 16.95 -16.90
CA GLU A 221 26.94 18.38 -17.22
C GLU A 221 26.14 18.57 -18.53
N ARG A 222 26.44 17.79 -19.57
CA ARG A 222 25.68 17.80 -20.83
C ARG A 222 24.21 17.51 -20.59
N LEU A 223 23.90 16.47 -19.81
CA LEU A 223 22.53 16.05 -19.49
C LEU A 223 21.80 17.05 -18.57
N ALA A 224 22.49 17.61 -17.57
CA ALA A 224 21.94 18.65 -16.71
C ALA A 224 21.61 19.93 -17.52
N GLY A 225 22.46 20.30 -18.48
CA GLY A 225 22.20 21.37 -19.43
C GLY A 225 20.93 21.13 -20.25
N GLU A 226 20.74 19.92 -20.78
CA GLU A 226 19.53 19.59 -21.55
C GLU A 226 18.24 19.55 -20.70
N ALA A 227 18.34 19.08 -19.46
CA ALA A 227 17.22 19.13 -18.51
C ALA A 227 16.84 20.59 -18.19
N SER A 228 17.83 21.46 -17.92
CA SER A 228 17.58 22.88 -17.62
C SER A 228 16.98 23.67 -18.80
N THR A 229 17.31 23.27 -20.03
CA THR A 229 16.76 23.87 -21.26
C THR A 229 15.42 23.27 -21.69
N GLY A 230 14.88 22.29 -20.95
CA GLY A 230 13.61 21.63 -21.26
C GLY A 230 13.64 20.71 -22.48
N ARG A 231 14.82 20.35 -22.99
CA ARG A 231 14.97 19.45 -24.15
C ARG A 231 14.86 17.97 -23.78
N MET A 232 15.01 17.65 -22.50
CA MET A 232 14.93 16.30 -21.95
C MET A 232 13.55 16.07 -21.33
N ASN A 233 12.85 15.04 -21.77
CA ASN A 233 11.59 14.62 -21.13
C ASN A 233 11.84 13.57 -20.02
N ASP A 234 10.79 13.20 -19.31
CA ASP A 234 10.82 12.18 -18.25
C ASP A 234 11.19 10.79 -18.77
N VAL A 235 10.75 10.42 -19.98
CA VAL A 235 11.10 9.16 -20.66
C VAL A 235 12.59 9.09 -20.96
N ASP A 236 13.19 10.18 -21.46
CA ASP A 236 14.62 10.30 -21.74
C ASP A 236 15.43 10.16 -20.44
N CYS A 237 14.99 10.81 -19.36
CA CYS A 237 15.62 10.69 -18.05
C CYS A 237 15.58 9.24 -17.55
N ALA A 238 14.42 8.58 -17.63
CA ALA A 238 14.26 7.18 -17.25
C ALA A 238 15.09 6.24 -18.14
N ARG A 239 15.17 6.50 -19.45
CA ARG A 239 15.94 5.74 -20.44
C ARG A 239 17.43 5.82 -20.19
N ILE A 240 17.96 7.02 -20.02
CA ILE A 240 19.39 7.25 -19.80
C ILE A 240 19.82 6.67 -18.46
N ARG A 241 18.99 6.78 -17.40
CA ARG A 241 19.24 6.09 -16.12
C ARG A 241 19.23 4.57 -16.28
N ARG A 242 18.32 4.01 -17.08
CA ARG A 242 18.27 2.57 -17.36
C ARG A 242 19.49 2.09 -18.17
N ALA A 243 19.94 2.88 -19.15
CA ALA A 243 21.17 2.63 -19.89
C ALA A 243 22.39 2.70 -18.97
N TRP A 244 22.46 3.71 -18.10
CA TRP A 244 23.52 3.82 -17.09
C TRP A 244 23.57 2.61 -16.15
N ARG A 245 22.43 2.14 -15.64
CA ARG A 245 22.37 0.90 -14.84
C ARG A 245 22.94 -0.31 -15.59
N SER A 246 22.77 -0.38 -16.91
CA SER A 246 23.38 -1.45 -17.71
C SER A 246 24.89 -1.30 -17.86
N VAL A 247 25.41 -0.07 -17.92
CA VAL A 247 26.86 0.22 -17.92
C VAL A 247 27.49 -0.14 -16.58
N VAL A 248 26.79 0.12 -15.46
CA VAL A 248 27.26 -0.28 -14.13
C VAL A 248 27.32 -1.81 -14.00
N ALA A 249 26.38 -2.53 -14.61
CA ALA A 249 26.39 -4.00 -14.64
C ALA A 249 27.45 -4.58 -15.60
N ASP A 250 27.71 -3.90 -16.73
CA ASP A 250 28.66 -4.28 -17.77
C ASP A 250 29.51 -3.07 -18.21
N PRO A 251 30.69 -2.86 -17.59
CA PRO A 251 31.54 -1.69 -17.85
C PRO A 251 32.05 -1.56 -19.28
N VAL A 252 32.00 -2.63 -20.10
CA VAL A 252 32.41 -2.59 -21.51
C VAL A 252 31.56 -1.59 -22.31
N ARG A 253 30.34 -1.31 -21.86
CA ARG A 253 29.40 -0.39 -22.51
C ARG A 253 29.67 1.09 -22.23
N LEU A 254 30.62 1.41 -21.36
CA LEU A 254 30.87 2.78 -20.88
C LEU A 254 31.24 3.73 -22.02
N ASP A 255 32.17 3.35 -22.89
CA ASP A 255 32.65 4.22 -23.96
C ASP A 255 31.55 4.52 -24.99
N ALA A 256 30.75 3.51 -25.33
CA ALA A 256 29.60 3.66 -26.22
C ALA A 256 28.53 4.58 -25.61
N PHE A 257 28.24 4.41 -24.32
CA PHE A 257 27.29 5.26 -23.60
C PHE A 257 27.77 6.72 -23.53
N THR A 258 29.01 6.95 -23.11
CA THR A 258 29.58 8.29 -22.99
C THR A 258 29.62 9.00 -24.34
N SER A 259 30.05 8.30 -25.39
CA SER A 259 30.07 8.84 -26.76
C SER A 259 28.67 9.25 -27.22
N ALA A 260 27.67 8.37 -27.04
CA ALA A 260 26.29 8.64 -27.43
C ALA A 260 25.67 9.82 -26.66
N VAL A 261 25.94 9.95 -25.35
CA VAL A 261 25.44 11.07 -24.54
C VAL A 261 26.10 12.39 -24.94
N LEU A 262 27.39 12.39 -25.25
CA LEU A 262 28.08 13.60 -25.69
C LEU A 262 27.61 14.05 -27.07
N SER A 263 27.39 13.13 -28.01
CA SER A 263 26.87 13.43 -29.36
C SER A 263 25.41 13.87 -29.34
N ASP A 264 24.54 13.03 -28.76
CA ASP A 264 23.09 13.12 -28.95
C ASP A 264 22.35 13.69 -27.73
N GLY A 265 23.04 13.89 -26.61
CA GLY A 265 22.44 14.45 -25.39
C GLY A 265 21.29 13.60 -24.85
N ALA A 266 20.14 14.22 -24.61
CA ALA A 266 18.91 13.55 -24.18
C ALA A 266 18.37 12.56 -25.22
N ARG A 267 18.81 12.62 -26.48
CA ARG A 267 18.44 11.65 -27.51
C ARG A 267 19.32 10.40 -27.49
N ALA A 268 20.27 10.27 -26.58
CA ALA A 268 21.08 9.06 -26.48
C ALA A 268 20.23 7.82 -26.15
N CYS A 269 20.75 6.66 -26.57
CA CYS A 269 20.21 5.33 -26.26
C CYS A 269 18.72 5.16 -26.61
N LEU A 270 18.26 5.65 -27.76
CA LEU A 270 16.84 5.57 -28.16
C LEU A 270 16.33 4.14 -28.22
N HIS A 271 15.05 4.00 -27.96
CA HIS A 271 14.28 2.82 -28.31
C HIS A 271 14.37 2.54 -29.83
N PRO A 272 14.35 1.28 -30.31
CA PRO A 272 14.45 0.94 -31.74
C PRO A 272 13.45 1.65 -32.66
N SER A 273 12.28 2.02 -32.15
CA SER A 273 11.28 2.81 -32.90
C SER A 273 11.68 4.28 -33.13
N GLY A 274 12.74 4.77 -32.50
CA GLY A 274 13.20 6.16 -32.56
C GLY A 274 12.30 7.17 -31.83
N GLN A 275 11.16 6.73 -31.28
CA GLN A 275 10.22 7.58 -30.55
C GLN A 275 10.77 7.94 -29.16
N ARG A 276 10.56 9.20 -28.75
CA ARG A 276 10.94 9.70 -27.41
C ARG A 276 9.75 9.80 -26.46
N ASP A 277 8.54 9.66 -26.98
CA ASP A 277 7.30 9.79 -26.25
C ASP A 277 6.14 9.08 -26.97
N LEU A 278 5.04 8.85 -26.27
CA LEU A 278 3.77 8.44 -26.87
C LEU A 278 3.05 9.62 -27.52
N PRO A 279 2.25 9.38 -28.58
CA PRO A 279 1.46 10.44 -29.23
C PRO A 279 0.44 11.13 -28.31
N THR A 280 -0.04 10.41 -27.30
CA THR A 280 -1.01 10.94 -26.32
C THR A 280 -0.78 10.27 -24.97
N ARG A 281 -0.76 11.07 -23.91
CA ARG A 281 -0.72 10.61 -22.52
C ARG A 281 -2.00 11.07 -21.82
N MET A 282 -2.65 10.17 -21.09
CA MET A 282 -3.85 10.46 -20.31
C MET A 282 -3.64 10.35 -18.81
N ALA A 283 -2.80 9.42 -18.36
CA ALA A 283 -2.56 9.19 -16.96
C ALA A 283 -1.36 10.00 -16.43
N THR A 284 -1.30 10.15 -15.11
CA THR A 284 -0.13 10.75 -14.45
C THR A 284 0.90 9.66 -14.16
N HIS A 285 2.11 9.83 -14.69
CA HIS A 285 3.20 8.86 -14.59
C HIS A 285 4.40 9.42 -13.84
N ASP A 286 5.10 8.52 -13.16
CA ASP A 286 6.40 8.78 -12.54
C ASP A 286 7.31 7.65 -13.02
N LEU A 287 7.95 7.88 -14.17
CA LEU A 287 8.79 6.88 -14.83
C LEU A 287 10.09 6.60 -14.08
N LEU A 288 10.48 7.45 -13.12
CA LEU A 288 11.65 7.21 -12.27
C LEU A 288 11.38 6.12 -11.25
N THR A 289 10.16 6.11 -10.69
CA THR A 289 9.69 5.05 -9.81
C THR A 289 8.89 3.97 -10.55
N SER A 290 8.74 4.11 -11.87
CA SER A 290 7.93 3.26 -12.74
C SER A 290 6.46 3.16 -12.26
N GLN A 291 5.96 4.21 -11.62
CA GLN A 291 4.59 4.26 -11.10
C GLN A 291 3.64 4.93 -12.09
N VAL A 292 2.41 4.42 -12.14
CA VAL A 292 1.26 5.11 -12.72
C VAL A 292 0.21 5.35 -11.66
N ARG A 293 -0.32 6.57 -11.61
CA ARG A 293 -1.45 6.90 -10.74
C ARG A 293 -2.75 6.46 -11.41
N ILE A 294 -3.44 5.52 -10.76
CA ILE A 294 -4.74 4.99 -11.20
C ILE A 294 -5.93 5.73 -10.56
N GLY A 295 -5.70 6.43 -9.45
CA GLY A 295 -6.77 7.10 -8.72
C GLY A 295 -6.32 7.65 -7.37
N ARG A 296 -7.27 7.74 -6.43
CA ARG A 296 -7.04 8.23 -5.07
C ARG A 296 -7.77 7.35 -4.05
N TYR A 297 -7.10 6.98 -2.98
CA TYR A 297 -7.74 6.26 -1.88
C TYR A 297 -8.75 7.18 -1.17
N THR A 298 -9.92 6.65 -0.85
CA THR A 298 -10.98 7.42 -0.18
C THR A 298 -10.57 7.83 1.24
N ASP A 299 -11.06 8.97 1.72
CA ASP A 299 -10.89 9.43 3.10
C ASP A 299 -11.94 8.78 4.01
N ALA A 300 -11.90 7.44 4.08
CA ALA A 300 -12.82 6.64 4.89
C ALA A 300 -12.12 6.12 6.15
N GLU A 301 -12.89 5.85 7.20
CA GLU A 301 -12.37 5.34 8.48
C GLU A 301 -11.55 4.05 8.30
N ARG A 302 -12.02 3.16 7.42
CA ARG A 302 -11.34 1.90 7.03
C ARG A 302 -9.97 2.10 6.38
N THR A 303 -9.73 3.25 5.78
CA THR A 303 -8.45 3.51 5.12
C THR A 303 -7.43 3.93 6.19
N PRO A 304 -6.25 3.28 6.26
CA PRO A 304 -5.22 3.66 7.21
C PRO A 304 -4.88 5.15 7.07
N PRO A 305 -4.61 5.88 8.17
CA PRO A 305 -4.38 7.33 8.12
C PRO A 305 -3.31 7.78 7.12
N ALA A 306 -2.27 6.95 6.91
CA ALA A 306 -1.23 7.20 5.91
C ALA A 306 -1.75 7.12 4.47
N HIS A 307 -2.76 6.31 4.19
CA HIS A 307 -3.32 6.13 2.84
C HIS A 307 -4.51 7.04 2.56
N ARG A 308 -5.14 7.63 3.58
CA ARG A 308 -6.33 8.49 3.41
C ARG A 308 -6.03 9.65 2.47
N ALA A 309 -6.83 9.73 1.39
CA ALA A 309 -6.68 10.74 0.36
C ALA A 309 -5.28 10.76 -0.31
N ALA A 310 -4.50 9.68 -0.22
CA ALA A 310 -3.27 9.50 -0.98
C ALA A 310 -3.56 8.99 -2.39
N GLY A 311 -2.67 9.26 -3.34
CA GLY A 311 -2.79 8.68 -4.68
C GLY A 311 -2.64 7.16 -4.65
N ALA A 312 -3.53 6.46 -5.34
CA ALA A 312 -3.40 5.03 -5.60
C ALA A 312 -2.56 4.84 -6.87
N ALA A 313 -1.58 3.94 -6.80
CA ALA A 313 -0.62 3.74 -7.88
C ALA A 313 -0.21 2.29 -8.00
N VAL A 314 0.16 1.92 -9.22
CA VAL A 314 0.61 0.58 -9.62
C VAL A 314 1.98 0.74 -10.29
N ASP A 315 2.84 -0.26 -10.11
CA ASP A 315 4.18 -0.33 -10.70
C ASP A 315 4.52 -1.77 -11.09
N PRO A 316 5.58 -2.01 -11.89
CA PRO A 316 6.03 -3.36 -12.22
C PRO A 316 6.22 -4.29 -11.02
N GLY A 317 6.60 -3.75 -9.85
CA GLY A 317 6.78 -4.52 -8.63
C GLY A 317 5.48 -5.05 -8.05
N THR A 318 4.32 -4.41 -8.29
CA THR A 318 3.01 -4.96 -7.95
C THR A 318 2.46 -5.84 -9.08
N LEU A 319 2.59 -5.38 -10.33
CA LEU A 319 2.16 -6.13 -11.52
C LEU A 319 2.89 -7.47 -11.69
N GLY A 320 4.12 -7.61 -11.17
CA GLY A 320 4.84 -8.89 -11.18
C GLY A 320 4.20 -9.98 -10.32
N THR A 321 3.21 -9.66 -9.48
CA THR A 321 2.34 -10.66 -8.83
C THR A 321 1.05 -10.93 -9.61
N SER A 322 0.93 -10.37 -10.81
CA SER A 322 -0.26 -10.30 -11.66
C SER A 322 -1.41 -9.52 -11.01
N LEU A 323 -2.37 -9.06 -11.81
CA LEU A 323 -3.54 -8.30 -11.36
C LEU A 323 -4.82 -8.89 -11.98
N LEU A 324 -5.75 -9.32 -11.13
CA LEU A 324 -7.08 -9.76 -11.53
C LEU A 324 -8.10 -8.64 -11.30
N VAL A 325 -8.76 -8.21 -12.37
CA VAL A 325 -9.76 -7.14 -12.38
C VAL A 325 -11.12 -7.75 -12.69
N VAL A 326 -12.09 -7.59 -11.78
CA VAL A 326 -13.45 -8.13 -11.96
C VAL A 326 -14.48 -7.02 -11.83
N GLY A 327 -15.41 -6.98 -12.78
CA GLY A 327 -16.56 -6.10 -12.74
C GLY A 327 -17.34 -6.07 -14.04
N PRO A 328 -18.61 -5.64 -14.02
CA PRO A 328 -19.46 -5.68 -15.20
C PRO A 328 -18.94 -4.79 -16.32
N SER A 329 -19.38 -5.08 -17.55
CA SER A 329 -19.14 -4.21 -18.70
C SER A 329 -19.65 -2.80 -18.43
N GLY A 330 -18.87 -1.78 -18.83
CA GLY A 330 -19.21 -0.38 -18.58
C GLY A 330 -18.81 0.17 -17.21
N ALA A 331 -18.27 -0.66 -16.29
CA ALA A 331 -17.77 -0.19 -14.99
C ALA A 331 -16.51 0.71 -15.07
N GLY A 332 -15.94 0.89 -16.26
CA GLY A 332 -14.76 1.72 -16.50
C GLY A 332 -13.42 1.01 -16.35
N LYS A 333 -13.39 -0.34 -16.33
CA LYS A 333 -12.16 -1.15 -16.24
C LYS A 333 -11.12 -0.76 -17.30
N THR A 334 -11.55 -0.73 -18.56
CA THR A 334 -10.69 -0.41 -19.70
C THR A 334 -10.14 1.01 -19.62
N SER A 335 -11.00 2.01 -19.45
CA SER A 335 -10.61 3.42 -19.51
C SER A 335 -9.86 3.92 -18.27
N ARG A 336 -10.17 3.39 -17.08
CA ARG A 336 -9.66 3.91 -15.80
C ARG A 336 -8.55 3.08 -15.16
N LEU A 337 -8.36 1.84 -15.59
CA LEU A 337 -7.34 0.95 -15.02
C LEU A 337 -6.43 0.34 -16.11
N VAL A 338 -7.00 -0.37 -17.08
CA VAL A 338 -6.23 -1.06 -18.13
C VAL A 338 -5.45 -0.07 -18.98
N ARG A 339 -6.10 0.98 -19.49
CA ARG A 339 -5.45 1.99 -20.34
C ARG A 339 -4.32 2.75 -19.62
N PRO A 340 -4.49 3.27 -18.39
CA PRO A 340 -3.36 3.84 -17.63
C PRO A 340 -2.19 2.87 -17.44
N ILE A 341 -2.46 1.60 -17.13
CA ILE A 341 -1.42 0.59 -16.97
C ILE A 341 -0.69 0.34 -18.30
N ALA A 342 -1.42 0.13 -19.38
CA ALA A 342 -0.85 -0.07 -20.72
C ALA A 342 -0.04 1.16 -21.17
N GLU A 343 -0.54 2.37 -20.95
CA GLU A 343 0.17 3.61 -21.26
C GLU A 343 1.49 3.72 -20.46
N SER A 344 1.47 3.38 -19.17
CA SER A 344 2.68 3.38 -18.33
C SER A 344 3.71 2.37 -18.81
N LEU A 345 3.28 1.14 -19.11
CA LEU A 345 4.15 0.09 -19.63
C LEU A 345 4.71 0.44 -21.01
N ALA A 346 3.94 1.13 -21.85
CA ALA A 346 4.40 1.62 -23.15
C ALA A 346 5.45 2.74 -23.01
N LEU A 347 5.29 3.66 -22.05
CA LEU A 347 6.31 4.66 -21.73
C LEU A 347 7.59 4.01 -21.15
N GLN A 348 7.42 3.00 -20.30
CA GLN A 348 8.53 2.22 -19.76
C GLN A 348 9.26 1.41 -20.83
N ALA A 349 8.56 0.91 -21.84
CA ALA A 349 9.16 0.27 -23.00
C ALA A 349 10.00 1.26 -23.83
N LEU A 350 9.50 2.49 -24.07
CA LEU A 350 10.31 3.56 -24.68
C LEU A 350 11.55 3.92 -23.85
N ALA A 351 11.48 3.75 -22.53
CA ALA A 351 12.62 3.91 -21.61
C ALA A 351 13.52 2.67 -21.50
N GLY A 352 13.24 1.58 -22.23
CA GLY A 352 14.00 0.33 -22.17
C GLY A 352 13.87 -0.41 -20.82
N GLN A 353 12.75 -0.25 -20.13
CA GLN A 353 12.48 -0.83 -18.81
C GLN A 353 11.47 -1.99 -18.84
N ALA A 354 10.59 -2.02 -19.85
CA ALA A 354 9.51 -3.00 -19.94
C ALA A 354 9.26 -3.47 -21.39
N ALA A 355 8.53 -4.57 -21.53
CA ALA A 355 7.90 -5.02 -22.76
C ALA A 355 6.40 -5.23 -22.50
N LEU A 356 5.55 -4.70 -23.38
CA LEU A 356 4.09 -4.71 -23.24
C LEU A 356 3.47 -5.55 -24.36
N VAL A 357 2.59 -6.47 -23.98
CA VAL A 357 1.65 -7.14 -24.89
C VAL A 357 0.25 -6.75 -24.48
N MET A 358 -0.41 -5.91 -25.27
CA MET A 358 -1.78 -5.47 -25.04
C MET A 358 -2.74 -6.26 -25.94
N VAL A 359 -3.70 -6.95 -25.35
CA VAL A 359 -4.71 -7.74 -26.06
C VAL A 359 -6.08 -7.19 -25.74
N SER A 360 -6.83 -6.85 -26.77
CA SER A 360 -8.18 -6.27 -26.63
C SER A 360 -9.06 -6.57 -27.82
N ALA A 361 -10.38 -6.40 -27.66
CA ALA A 361 -11.29 -6.40 -28.79
C ALA A 361 -10.92 -5.28 -29.80
N SER A 362 -11.14 -5.56 -31.09
CA SER A 362 -10.96 -4.56 -32.15
C SER A 362 -11.85 -3.33 -31.92
N GLY A 363 -11.24 -2.15 -32.02
CA GLY A 363 -11.90 -0.85 -31.79
C GLY A 363 -11.91 -0.37 -30.34
N THR A 364 -11.28 -1.08 -29.40
CA THR A 364 -11.12 -0.60 -28.03
C THR A 364 -10.19 0.62 -27.97
N PRO A 365 -10.57 1.73 -27.30
CA PRO A 365 -9.84 3.00 -27.34
C PRO A 365 -8.61 3.00 -26.43
N LEU A 366 -7.57 2.27 -26.81
CA LEU A 366 -6.30 2.14 -26.07
C LEU A 366 -5.21 3.13 -26.52
N GLY A 367 -5.49 3.91 -27.56
CA GLY A 367 -4.55 4.86 -28.16
C GLY A 367 -4.35 4.58 -29.66
N PRO A 368 -3.70 5.51 -30.37
CA PRO A 368 -3.42 5.35 -31.79
C PRO A 368 -2.39 4.24 -32.05
N ASP A 369 -2.46 3.61 -33.22
CA ASP A 369 -1.56 2.51 -33.65
C ASP A 369 -0.09 2.93 -33.59
N GLN A 370 0.21 4.20 -33.85
CA GLN A 370 1.56 4.79 -33.78
C GLN A 370 2.20 4.73 -32.38
N GLY A 371 1.40 4.50 -31.33
CA GLY A 371 1.89 4.31 -29.96
C GLY A 371 2.49 2.92 -29.71
N TYR A 372 2.37 2.00 -30.67
CA TYR A 372 2.84 0.63 -30.59
C TYR A 372 3.84 0.35 -31.71
N ASP A 373 4.80 -0.54 -31.43
CA ASP A 373 5.82 -0.96 -32.41
C ASP A 373 5.26 -2.02 -33.36
N ILE A 374 4.40 -2.89 -32.82
CA ILE A 374 3.79 -4.01 -33.53
C ILE A 374 2.29 -3.97 -33.24
N VAL A 375 1.48 -3.92 -34.30
CA VAL A 375 0.02 -4.01 -34.21
C VAL A 375 -0.43 -5.18 -35.07
N ILE A 376 -1.03 -6.18 -34.43
CA ILE A 376 -1.55 -7.39 -35.06
C ILE A 376 -3.07 -7.33 -35.01
N LYS A 377 -3.71 -7.46 -36.16
CA LYS A 377 -5.17 -7.44 -36.29
C LYS A 377 -5.62 -8.70 -37.04
N PRO A 378 -5.74 -9.86 -36.37
CA PRO A 378 -6.09 -11.11 -37.05
C PRO A 378 -7.43 -10.98 -37.78
N GLY A 379 -7.43 -11.24 -39.08
CA GLY A 379 -8.61 -11.11 -39.94
C GLY A 379 -8.82 -9.71 -40.54
N ASP A 380 -7.94 -8.75 -40.27
CA ASP A 380 -7.94 -7.44 -40.92
C ASP A 380 -6.79 -7.35 -41.93
N ARG A 381 -7.12 -7.05 -43.18
CA ARG A 381 -6.15 -6.93 -44.28
C ARG A 381 -5.16 -5.77 -44.11
N THR A 382 -5.44 -4.84 -43.19
CA THR A 382 -4.52 -3.74 -42.86
C THR A 382 -3.44 -4.14 -41.85
N SER A 383 -3.53 -5.35 -41.26
CA SER A 383 -2.48 -5.85 -40.36
C SER A 383 -1.17 -6.01 -41.11
N THR A 384 -0.13 -5.32 -40.64
CA THR A 384 1.22 -5.44 -41.22
C THR A 384 1.96 -6.66 -40.68
N TYR A 385 1.61 -7.10 -39.46
CA TYR A 385 2.23 -8.22 -38.77
C TYR A 385 1.26 -9.37 -38.63
N ASP A 386 1.82 -10.58 -38.63
CA ASP A 386 1.12 -11.84 -38.37
C ASP A 386 1.50 -12.39 -36.99
N LEU A 387 0.71 -13.32 -36.46
CA LEU A 387 0.94 -14.01 -35.19
C LEU A 387 1.31 -15.47 -35.46
N ASP A 388 2.38 -15.95 -34.83
CA ASP A 388 2.73 -17.37 -34.95
C ASP A 388 1.76 -18.23 -34.14
N LEU A 389 1.21 -19.27 -34.77
CA LEU A 389 0.34 -20.24 -34.11
C LEU A 389 1.08 -21.09 -33.08
N TYR A 390 2.38 -21.36 -33.30
CA TYR A 390 3.17 -22.30 -32.49
C TYR A 390 4.04 -21.61 -31.43
N GLY A 391 3.99 -20.27 -31.32
CA GLY A 391 4.70 -19.53 -30.28
C GLY A 391 6.22 -19.51 -30.42
N GLY A 392 6.73 -19.75 -31.62
CA GLY A 392 8.15 -19.70 -31.98
C GLY A 392 8.97 -20.82 -31.35
N THR A 393 8.36 -21.93 -30.93
CA THR A 393 9.11 -23.12 -30.55
C THR A 393 9.56 -23.88 -31.79
N ASP A 394 10.66 -24.61 -31.64
CA ASP A 394 11.12 -25.62 -32.60
C ASP A 394 10.79 -27.04 -32.13
N ASP A 395 10.31 -27.21 -30.89
CA ASP A 395 10.01 -28.52 -30.31
C ASP A 395 8.56 -28.93 -30.61
N PRO A 396 8.31 -30.03 -31.34
CA PRO A 396 6.96 -30.50 -31.63
C PRO A 396 6.15 -30.84 -30.36
N ASP A 397 6.80 -31.27 -29.27
CA ASP A 397 6.10 -31.61 -28.03
C ASP A 397 5.69 -30.36 -27.26
N GLU A 398 6.51 -29.31 -27.25
CA GLU A 398 6.16 -28.00 -26.69
C GLU A 398 5.00 -27.38 -27.49
N ALA A 399 5.06 -27.46 -28.82
CA ALA A 399 4.00 -27.01 -29.73
C ALA A 399 2.68 -27.77 -29.50
N ALA A 400 2.75 -29.10 -29.36
CA ALA A 400 1.59 -29.95 -29.06
C ALA A 400 0.98 -29.62 -27.69
N THR A 401 1.82 -29.42 -26.68
CA THR A 401 1.38 -29.02 -25.33
C THR A 401 0.65 -27.69 -25.35
N LEU A 402 1.23 -26.70 -26.05
CA LEU A 402 0.67 -25.37 -26.19
C LEU A 402 -0.67 -25.39 -26.91
N LEU A 403 -0.74 -26.04 -28.09
CA LEU A 403 -1.99 -26.12 -28.84
C LEU A 403 -3.07 -26.95 -28.14
N ALA A 404 -2.70 -27.99 -27.40
CA ALA A 404 -3.64 -28.75 -26.60
C ALA A 404 -4.26 -27.89 -25.47
N ASP A 405 -3.49 -27.07 -24.76
CA ASP A 405 -4.04 -26.18 -23.74
C ASP A 405 -4.98 -25.13 -24.37
N VAL A 406 -4.64 -24.63 -25.56
CA VAL A 406 -5.47 -23.65 -26.29
C VAL A 406 -6.78 -24.25 -26.78
N LEU A 407 -6.71 -25.41 -27.44
CA LEU A 407 -7.85 -26.07 -28.08
C LEU A 407 -8.69 -26.88 -27.09
N ALA A 408 -8.12 -27.41 -26.02
CA ALA A 408 -8.75 -28.38 -25.12
C ALA A 408 -8.56 -28.05 -23.62
N GLY A 409 -8.13 -26.84 -23.27
CA GLY A 409 -7.85 -26.46 -21.87
C GLY A 409 -9.06 -26.41 -20.92
N ASP A 410 -10.28 -26.53 -21.45
CA ASP A 410 -11.55 -26.69 -20.73
C ASP A 410 -11.97 -28.17 -20.55
N TRP A 411 -11.22 -29.12 -21.10
CA TRP A 411 -11.51 -30.55 -20.99
C TRP A 411 -10.96 -31.16 -19.69
N THR A 412 -11.27 -32.44 -19.46
CA THR A 412 -10.69 -33.20 -18.34
C THR A 412 -9.18 -33.38 -18.52
N GLU A 413 -8.44 -33.57 -17.42
CA GLU A 413 -6.99 -33.81 -17.49
C GLU A 413 -6.61 -35.08 -18.28
N VAL A 414 -7.52 -36.06 -18.37
CA VAL A 414 -7.29 -37.27 -19.17
C VAL A 414 -7.42 -36.95 -20.65
N ASP A 415 -8.46 -36.22 -21.04
CA ASP A 415 -8.70 -35.86 -22.44
C ASP A 415 -7.68 -34.82 -22.93
N LEU A 416 -7.24 -33.89 -22.07
CA LEU A 416 -6.16 -32.96 -22.39
C LEU A 416 -4.85 -33.69 -22.72
N ARG A 417 -4.46 -34.70 -21.90
CA ARG A 417 -3.27 -35.52 -22.18
C ARG A 417 -3.39 -36.31 -23.49
N ARG A 418 -4.59 -36.80 -23.79
CA ARG A 418 -4.87 -37.47 -25.08
C ARG A 418 -4.80 -36.49 -26.24
N ALA A 419 -5.34 -35.28 -26.10
CA ALA A 419 -5.23 -34.22 -27.11
C ALA A 419 -3.77 -33.84 -27.40
N MET A 420 -2.95 -33.69 -26.36
CA MET A 420 -1.50 -33.49 -26.50
C MET A 420 -0.85 -34.62 -27.29
N THR A 421 -1.22 -35.87 -27.01
CA THR A 421 -0.69 -37.05 -27.70
C THR A 421 -1.07 -37.05 -29.18
N VAL A 422 -2.34 -36.75 -29.50
CA VAL A 422 -2.83 -36.66 -30.89
C VAL A 422 -2.08 -35.59 -31.66
N LEU A 423 -1.86 -34.41 -31.05
CA LEU A 423 -1.11 -33.32 -31.68
C LEU A 423 0.36 -33.68 -31.86
N ALA A 424 1.03 -34.27 -30.86
CA ALA A 424 2.43 -34.68 -30.94
C ALA A 424 2.67 -35.69 -32.07
N GLN A 425 1.77 -36.68 -32.20
CA GLN A 425 1.77 -37.70 -33.25
C GLN A 425 1.63 -37.12 -34.68
N LEU A 426 1.22 -35.86 -34.83
CA LEU A 426 1.07 -35.20 -36.12
C LEU A 426 2.15 -34.14 -36.36
N LEU A 427 2.47 -33.33 -35.35
CA LEU A 427 3.40 -32.21 -35.46
C LEU A 427 4.85 -32.66 -35.65
N GLY A 428 5.29 -33.70 -34.93
CA GLY A 428 6.63 -34.27 -35.05
C GLY A 428 6.91 -34.79 -36.47
N PRO A 429 6.08 -35.72 -36.99
CA PRO A 429 6.24 -36.24 -38.35
C PRO A 429 6.16 -35.15 -39.43
N PHE A 430 5.24 -34.19 -39.31
CA PHE A 430 5.11 -33.10 -40.28
C PHE A 430 6.36 -32.22 -40.31
N ARG A 431 6.89 -31.82 -39.15
CA ARG A 431 8.08 -30.99 -39.07
C ARG A 431 9.33 -31.70 -39.58
N ALA A 432 9.48 -33.00 -39.33
CA ALA A 432 10.61 -33.79 -39.83
C ALA A 432 10.69 -33.78 -41.36
N VAL A 433 9.54 -33.85 -42.04
CA VAL A 433 9.45 -33.85 -43.51
C VAL A 433 9.55 -32.45 -44.11
N HIS A 434 8.83 -31.49 -43.53
CA HIS A 434 8.64 -30.18 -44.14
C HIS A 434 9.56 -29.08 -43.60
N GLY A 435 10.29 -29.33 -42.50
CA GLY A 435 11.15 -28.33 -41.84
C GLY A 435 10.39 -27.19 -41.15
N ARG A 436 9.05 -27.25 -41.14
CA ARG A 436 8.12 -26.28 -40.55
C ARG A 436 6.93 -26.98 -39.93
N PHE A 437 6.15 -26.27 -39.13
CA PHE A 437 4.86 -26.77 -38.65
C PHE A 437 3.74 -26.61 -39.68
N PRO A 438 2.65 -27.40 -39.60
CA PRO A 438 1.54 -27.31 -40.53
C PRO A 438 0.81 -25.96 -40.42
N SER A 439 0.33 -25.44 -41.55
CA SER A 439 -0.64 -24.33 -41.54
C SER A 439 -1.96 -24.77 -40.90
N VAL A 440 -2.84 -23.82 -40.58
CA VAL A 440 -4.16 -24.12 -39.98
C VAL A 440 -4.94 -25.14 -40.82
N SER A 441 -4.98 -24.96 -42.14
CA SER A 441 -5.69 -25.86 -43.07
C SER A 441 -5.06 -27.26 -43.16
N GLU A 442 -3.73 -27.36 -43.20
CA GLU A 442 -3.00 -28.62 -43.21
C GLU A 442 -3.18 -29.38 -41.90
N LEU A 443 -3.10 -28.68 -40.76
CA LEU A 443 -3.31 -29.27 -39.45
C LEU A 443 -4.75 -29.78 -39.30
N ARG A 444 -5.73 -29.04 -39.83
CA ARG A 444 -7.13 -29.47 -39.82
C ARG A 444 -7.32 -30.77 -40.61
N ALA A 445 -6.78 -30.85 -41.83
CA ALA A 445 -6.86 -32.07 -42.65
C ALA A 445 -6.21 -33.30 -41.97
N LEU A 446 -5.07 -33.08 -41.28
CA LEU A 446 -4.40 -34.13 -40.51
C LEU A 446 -5.20 -34.56 -39.27
N LEU A 447 -5.82 -33.61 -38.57
CA LEU A 447 -6.65 -33.86 -37.39
C LEU A 447 -7.96 -34.57 -37.74
N ASP A 448 -8.62 -34.17 -38.84
CA ASP A 448 -9.77 -34.86 -39.44
C ASP A 448 -9.45 -36.31 -39.82
N GLY A 449 -8.17 -36.63 -39.98
CA GLY A 449 -7.72 -37.95 -40.36
C GLY A 449 -7.95 -38.23 -41.84
N GLU A 450 -7.85 -37.20 -42.70
CA GLU A 450 -8.02 -37.37 -44.13
C GLU A 450 -7.01 -38.41 -44.65
N PRO A 451 -7.47 -39.52 -45.28
CA PRO A 451 -6.57 -40.60 -45.70
C PRO A 451 -5.46 -40.10 -46.63
N SER A 452 -5.80 -39.17 -47.53
CA SER A 452 -4.85 -38.60 -48.50
C SER A 452 -3.73 -37.80 -47.83
N ALA A 453 -4.03 -37.06 -46.75
CA ALA A 453 -3.09 -36.24 -46.03
C ALA A 453 -2.12 -37.10 -45.18
N LEU A 454 -2.67 -38.09 -44.46
CA LEU A 454 -1.88 -39.01 -43.65
C LEU A 454 -0.99 -39.93 -44.50
N GLU A 455 -1.50 -40.47 -45.60
CA GLU A 455 -0.71 -41.29 -46.54
C GLU A 455 0.40 -40.47 -47.20
N ARG A 456 0.12 -39.22 -47.60
CA ARG A 456 1.14 -38.32 -48.14
C ARG A 456 2.24 -38.04 -47.13
N LEU A 457 1.89 -37.74 -45.88
CA LEU A 457 2.89 -37.52 -44.83
C LEU A 457 3.72 -38.80 -44.61
N LYS A 458 3.06 -39.95 -44.49
CA LYS A 458 3.69 -41.26 -44.27
C LYS A 458 4.65 -41.67 -45.39
N THR A 459 4.32 -41.37 -46.65
CA THR A 459 5.18 -41.68 -47.81
C THR A 459 6.41 -40.79 -47.91
N LEU A 460 6.34 -39.57 -47.36
CA LEU A 460 7.47 -38.64 -47.32
C LEU A 460 8.42 -38.89 -46.14
N LEU A 461 7.96 -39.58 -45.09
CA LEU A 461 8.82 -40.00 -43.98
C LEU A 461 9.69 -41.19 -44.37
N ASP A 462 11.00 -41.06 -44.22
CA ASP A 462 11.92 -42.20 -44.33
C ASP A 462 11.70 -43.16 -43.12
N PRO A 463 11.25 -44.41 -43.36
CA PRO A 463 10.96 -45.37 -42.29
C PRO A 463 12.22 -45.84 -41.54
N HIS A 464 13.41 -45.69 -42.13
CA HIS A 464 14.68 -46.08 -41.52
C HIS A 464 15.26 -44.96 -40.65
N GLU A 465 15.23 -43.72 -41.14
CA GLU A 465 15.73 -42.55 -40.40
C GLU A 465 14.78 -42.17 -39.25
N HIS A 466 13.47 -42.18 -39.50
CA HIS A 466 12.45 -41.68 -38.59
C HIS A 466 11.51 -42.77 -38.08
N SER A 467 12.09 -43.93 -37.72
CA SER A 467 11.31 -45.13 -37.35
C SER A 467 10.30 -44.95 -36.21
N LEU A 468 10.60 -44.08 -35.23
CA LEU A 468 9.68 -43.76 -34.12
C LEU A 468 8.49 -42.92 -34.61
N LEU A 469 8.75 -41.83 -35.33
CA LEU A 469 7.72 -40.95 -35.89
C LEU A 469 6.81 -41.69 -36.87
N TYR A 470 7.37 -42.63 -37.64
CA TYR A 470 6.60 -43.48 -38.54
C TYR A 470 5.61 -44.37 -37.77
N ARG A 471 6.02 -44.95 -36.62
CA ARG A 471 5.14 -45.77 -35.76
C ARG A 471 4.04 -44.94 -35.11
N GLU A 472 4.37 -43.72 -34.67
CA GLU A 472 3.42 -42.79 -34.09
C GLU A 472 2.35 -42.36 -35.10
N LEU A 473 2.75 -42.01 -36.31
CA LEU A 473 1.84 -41.66 -37.40
C LEU A 473 0.96 -42.86 -37.81
N ASP A 474 1.52 -44.07 -37.85
CA ASP A 474 0.76 -45.30 -38.14
C ASP A 474 -0.23 -45.67 -37.02
N ALA A 475 0.10 -45.39 -35.77
CA ALA A 475 -0.84 -45.50 -34.66
C ALA A 475 -1.98 -44.47 -34.79
N ARG A 476 -1.67 -43.22 -35.12
CA ARG A 476 -2.68 -42.17 -35.37
C ARG A 476 -3.61 -42.53 -36.52
N ALA A 477 -3.08 -43.00 -37.64
CA ALA A 477 -3.87 -43.40 -38.80
C ALA A 477 -4.88 -44.54 -38.49
N ARG A 478 -4.53 -45.46 -37.59
CA ARG A 478 -5.46 -46.51 -37.12
C ARG A 478 -6.53 -46.02 -36.16
N GLN A 479 -6.25 -44.94 -35.43
CA GLN A 479 -7.20 -44.33 -34.49
C GLN A 479 -8.13 -43.34 -35.19
N ALA A 480 -7.72 -42.78 -36.33
CA ALA A 480 -8.52 -41.88 -37.15
C ALA A 480 -9.84 -42.52 -37.58
N GLY A 481 -10.94 -41.82 -37.35
CA GLY A 481 -12.28 -42.28 -37.73
C GLY A 481 -12.93 -43.30 -36.78
N VAL A 482 -12.27 -43.66 -35.68
CA VAL A 482 -12.88 -44.47 -34.60
C VAL A 482 -13.85 -43.59 -33.79
N PRO A 483 -15.03 -44.09 -33.37
CA PRO A 483 -15.91 -43.35 -32.47
C PRO A 483 -15.19 -42.88 -31.20
N GLY A 484 -15.23 -41.58 -30.92
CA GLY A 484 -14.50 -40.97 -29.80
C GLY A 484 -13.10 -40.46 -30.14
N ASP A 485 -12.73 -40.38 -31.44
CA ASP A 485 -11.50 -39.72 -31.87
C ASP A 485 -11.52 -38.22 -31.52
N LEU A 486 -10.57 -37.81 -30.67
CA LEU A 486 -10.40 -36.41 -30.28
C LEU A 486 -9.86 -35.55 -31.44
N GLY A 487 -9.22 -36.15 -32.45
CA GLY A 487 -8.72 -35.44 -33.64
C GLY A 487 -9.82 -34.66 -34.35
N ILE A 488 -10.99 -35.26 -34.54
CA ILE A 488 -12.15 -34.61 -35.18
C ILE A 488 -12.64 -33.41 -34.34
N VAL A 489 -12.66 -33.54 -33.01
CA VAL A 489 -13.11 -32.46 -32.11
C VAL A 489 -12.08 -31.32 -32.08
N LEU A 490 -10.78 -31.64 -32.07
CA LEU A 490 -9.70 -30.64 -32.16
C LEU A 490 -9.74 -29.91 -33.51
N SER A 491 -9.99 -30.64 -34.60
CA SER A 491 -10.16 -30.10 -35.94
C SER A 491 -11.31 -29.09 -36.01
N ASP A 492 -12.49 -29.44 -35.46
CA ASP A 492 -13.65 -28.56 -35.43
C ASP A 492 -13.37 -27.25 -34.68
N ARG A 493 -12.70 -27.33 -33.51
CA ARG A 493 -12.29 -26.14 -32.75
C ARG A 493 -11.27 -25.28 -33.50
N LEU A 494 -10.33 -25.91 -34.23
CA LEU A 494 -9.37 -25.20 -35.08
C LEU A 494 -10.05 -24.55 -36.30
N GLY A 495 -11.18 -25.10 -36.75
CA GLY A 495 -11.94 -24.62 -37.90
C GLY A 495 -12.40 -23.17 -37.80
N CYS A 496 -12.47 -22.58 -36.59
CA CYS A 496 -12.75 -21.15 -36.43
C CYS A 496 -11.62 -20.25 -36.99
N LEU A 497 -10.38 -20.74 -37.06
CA LEU A 497 -9.23 -20.05 -37.65
C LEU A 497 -9.05 -20.31 -39.15
N ASP A 498 -9.65 -21.37 -39.70
CA ASP A 498 -9.60 -21.69 -41.14
C ASP A 498 -10.74 -21.00 -41.93
N ARG A 499 -11.02 -19.74 -41.59
CA ARG A 499 -12.02 -18.92 -42.30
C ARG A 499 -11.33 -18.10 -43.38
N PRO A 500 -12.01 -17.75 -44.50
CA PRO A 500 -11.42 -16.94 -45.58
C PRO A 500 -10.88 -15.57 -45.13
N VAL A 501 -11.38 -15.05 -44.01
CA VAL A 501 -10.92 -13.80 -43.41
C VAL A 501 -9.49 -13.90 -42.86
N PHE A 502 -9.07 -15.09 -42.44
CA PHE A 502 -7.74 -15.40 -41.89
C PHE A 502 -6.79 -15.96 -42.94
N THR A 503 -7.18 -16.00 -44.22
CA THR A 503 -6.28 -16.45 -45.28
C THR A 503 -5.03 -15.58 -45.33
N GLY A 504 -3.85 -16.20 -45.23
CA GLY A 504 -2.56 -15.51 -45.16
C GLY A 504 -2.14 -15.03 -43.77
N PHE A 505 -2.96 -15.29 -42.74
CA PHE A 505 -2.55 -15.22 -41.34
C PHE A 505 -2.16 -16.62 -40.83
N PHE A 506 -1.38 -16.64 -39.76
CA PHE A 506 -0.75 -17.85 -39.22
C PHE A 506 0.10 -18.56 -40.28
N ASP A 507 0.81 -17.79 -41.10
CA ASP A 507 1.65 -18.36 -42.15
C ASP A 507 2.87 -19.03 -41.51
N THR A 508 3.05 -20.30 -41.85
CA THR A 508 4.16 -21.14 -41.39
C THR A 508 5.21 -21.34 -42.46
N SER A 509 5.06 -20.71 -43.64
CA SER A 509 6.05 -20.75 -44.70
C SER A 509 7.40 -20.21 -44.24
N VAL A 510 8.48 -20.66 -44.86
CA VAL A 510 9.85 -20.24 -44.49
C VAL A 510 10.07 -18.73 -44.70
N ASP A 511 9.31 -18.14 -45.63
CA ASP A 511 9.34 -16.71 -45.91
C ASP A 511 8.51 -15.89 -44.90
N ALA A 512 7.56 -16.53 -44.22
CA ALA A 512 6.79 -15.90 -43.16
C ALA A 512 7.71 -15.58 -41.98
N ARG A 513 7.64 -14.32 -41.51
CA ARG A 513 8.28 -13.89 -40.28
C ARG A 513 7.21 -13.44 -39.29
N PRO A 514 6.34 -14.35 -38.83
CA PRO A 514 5.30 -14.00 -37.88
C PRO A 514 5.93 -13.52 -36.56
N PHE A 515 5.20 -12.66 -35.87
CA PHE A 515 5.61 -12.21 -34.56
C PHE A 515 5.53 -13.35 -33.54
N THR A 516 6.55 -13.48 -32.70
CA THR A 516 6.63 -14.46 -31.61
C THR A 516 6.85 -13.77 -30.27
N LEU A 517 6.23 -14.29 -29.22
CA LEU A 517 6.39 -13.75 -27.87
C LEU A 517 7.78 -14.02 -27.26
N ARG A 518 8.64 -14.77 -27.94
CA ARG A 518 10.06 -14.93 -27.58
C ARG A 518 10.85 -13.64 -27.80
N SER A 519 10.38 -12.70 -28.61
CA SER A 519 11.05 -11.41 -28.82
C SER A 519 10.87 -10.41 -27.66
N LEU A 520 10.23 -10.80 -26.55
CA LEU A 520 10.03 -9.96 -25.35
C LEU A 520 11.30 -9.74 -24.51
N ASP A 521 12.45 -10.26 -24.97
CA ASP A 521 13.78 -9.85 -24.51
C ASP A 521 14.13 -8.41 -24.98
N HIS A 522 13.39 -7.90 -25.96
CA HIS A 522 13.46 -6.52 -26.41
C HIS A 522 12.31 -5.69 -25.82
N PRO A 523 12.51 -4.38 -25.59
CA PRO A 523 11.52 -3.51 -24.94
C PRO A 523 10.37 -3.11 -25.89
N LEU A 524 9.62 -4.09 -26.39
CA LEU A 524 8.60 -3.89 -27.42
C LEU A 524 7.25 -3.45 -26.85
N ARG A 525 6.50 -2.70 -27.64
CA ARG A 525 5.09 -2.36 -27.40
C ARG A 525 4.23 -3.04 -28.46
N ILE A 526 3.54 -4.11 -28.08
CA ILE A 526 2.70 -4.90 -28.98
C ILE A 526 1.23 -4.66 -28.66
N ARG A 527 0.39 -4.50 -29.69
CA ARG A 527 -1.06 -4.50 -29.58
C ARG A 527 -1.65 -5.60 -30.47
N ILE A 528 -2.54 -6.40 -29.92
CA ILE A 528 -3.27 -7.47 -30.62
C ILE A 528 -4.76 -7.16 -30.53
N ASP A 529 -5.37 -6.82 -31.66
CA ASP A 529 -6.78 -6.48 -31.76
C ASP A 529 -7.57 -7.72 -32.18
N LEU A 530 -8.26 -8.34 -31.22
CA LEU A 530 -9.03 -9.56 -31.44
C LEU A 530 -10.36 -9.28 -32.17
N PRO A 531 -10.78 -10.13 -33.12
CA PRO A 531 -12.00 -9.94 -33.90
C PRO A 531 -13.29 -10.34 -33.15
N GLU A 532 -13.44 -9.97 -31.87
CA GLU A 532 -14.50 -10.47 -30.96
C GLU A 532 -15.92 -10.29 -31.51
N ARG A 533 -16.20 -9.17 -32.20
CA ARG A 533 -17.53 -8.88 -32.76
C ARG A 533 -17.86 -9.70 -34.00
N ALA A 534 -16.86 -10.01 -34.83
CA ALA A 534 -17.06 -10.70 -36.11
C ALA A 534 -16.88 -12.22 -35.97
N HIS A 535 -15.90 -12.63 -35.17
CA HIS A 535 -15.48 -14.02 -34.98
C HIS A 535 -15.19 -14.27 -33.49
N PRO A 536 -16.23 -14.42 -32.65
CA PRO A 536 -16.09 -14.55 -31.21
C PRO A 536 -15.30 -15.83 -30.82
N GLU A 537 -15.61 -16.97 -31.44
CA GLU A 537 -14.89 -18.23 -31.16
C GLU A 537 -13.39 -18.13 -31.48
N ALA A 538 -13.03 -17.53 -32.61
CA ALA A 538 -11.64 -17.28 -32.97
C ALA A 538 -10.98 -16.31 -31.98
N ALA A 539 -11.66 -15.23 -31.58
CA ALA A 539 -11.14 -14.30 -30.58
C ALA A 539 -10.88 -14.98 -29.23
N GLN A 540 -11.75 -15.89 -28.78
CA GLN A 540 -11.56 -16.66 -27.55
C GLN A 540 -10.33 -17.57 -27.65
N LEU A 541 -10.20 -18.31 -28.76
CA LEU A 541 -9.05 -19.18 -29.01
C LEU A 541 -7.75 -18.37 -29.05
N LEU A 542 -7.74 -17.22 -29.74
CA LEU A 542 -6.57 -16.34 -29.82
C LEU A 542 -6.21 -15.71 -28.47
N ALA A 543 -7.18 -15.33 -27.64
CA ALA A 543 -6.91 -14.86 -26.29
C ALA A 543 -6.23 -15.94 -25.43
N ARG A 544 -6.69 -17.20 -25.52
CA ARG A 544 -6.03 -18.36 -24.89
C ARG A 544 -4.63 -18.55 -25.44
N LEU A 545 -4.47 -18.51 -26.77
CA LEU A 545 -3.20 -18.69 -27.46
C LEU A 545 -2.15 -17.69 -26.96
N VAL A 546 -2.49 -16.41 -26.94
CA VAL A 546 -1.56 -15.35 -26.51
C VAL A 546 -1.19 -15.51 -25.03
N LEU A 547 -2.14 -15.87 -24.16
CA LEU A 547 -1.85 -16.14 -22.75
C LEU A 547 -0.94 -17.36 -22.55
N ALA A 548 -1.22 -18.46 -23.26
CA ALA A 548 -0.41 -19.68 -23.21
C ALA A 548 1.01 -19.42 -23.74
N GLN A 549 1.14 -18.78 -24.91
CA GLN A 549 2.44 -18.44 -25.48
C GLN A 549 3.22 -17.45 -24.61
N PHE A 550 2.57 -16.44 -23.99
CA PHE A 550 3.24 -15.50 -23.10
C PHE A 550 3.81 -16.21 -21.87
N THR A 551 3.01 -17.06 -21.24
CA THR A 551 3.45 -17.79 -20.04
C THR A 551 4.53 -18.82 -20.34
N ALA A 552 4.49 -19.49 -21.50
CA ALA A 552 5.56 -20.38 -21.97
C ALA A 552 6.86 -19.61 -22.30
N SER A 553 6.75 -18.49 -23.02
CA SER A 553 7.90 -17.67 -23.42
C SER A 553 8.59 -17.04 -22.21
N THR A 554 7.82 -16.54 -21.23
CA THR A 554 8.39 -15.93 -20.01
C THR A 554 9.09 -16.94 -19.11
N ALA A 555 8.62 -18.20 -19.08
CA ALA A 555 9.27 -19.27 -18.31
C ALA A 555 10.65 -19.65 -18.87
N THR A 556 10.82 -19.59 -20.20
CA THR A 556 12.08 -19.91 -20.90
C THR A 556 12.98 -18.68 -21.11
N ARG A 557 12.53 -17.50 -20.71
CA ARG A 557 13.23 -16.22 -20.91
C ARG A 557 14.55 -16.14 -20.13
N THR A 558 15.64 -15.89 -20.86
CA THR A 558 17.00 -15.81 -20.31
C THR A 558 17.32 -14.41 -19.77
N ASP A 559 17.02 -13.34 -20.53
CA ASP A 559 17.18 -11.96 -20.06
C ASP A 559 15.92 -11.48 -19.32
N ARG A 560 16.08 -11.22 -18.01
CA ARG A 560 15.01 -10.73 -17.13
C ARG A 560 15.19 -9.28 -16.71
N SER A 561 16.06 -8.55 -17.39
CA SER A 561 16.35 -7.14 -17.10
C SER A 561 15.19 -6.20 -17.45
N LEU A 562 14.26 -6.65 -18.28
CA LEU A 562 13.02 -5.96 -18.63
C LEU A 562 11.82 -6.59 -17.94
N PHE A 563 10.88 -5.77 -17.49
CA PHE A 563 9.60 -6.25 -17.00
C PHE A 563 8.69 -6.62 -18.19
N ALA A 564 8.30 -7.88 -18.33
CA ALA A 564 7.38 -8.30 -19.38
C ALA A 564 5.94 -8.36 -18.84
N CYS A 565 5.01 -7.67 -19.50
CA CYS A 565 3.63 -7.65 -19.05
C CYS A 565 2.64 -7.91 -20.19
N LEU A 566 1.76 -8.88 -19.96
CA LEU A 566 0.61 -9.16 -20.81
C LEU A 566 -0.64 -8.55 -20.17
N VAL A 567 -1.40 -7.79 -20.94
CA VAL A 567 -2.62 -7.13 -20.50
C VAL A 567 -3.76 -7.62 -21.38
N LEU A 568 -4.68 -8.41 -20.81
CA LEU A 568 -5.92 -8.82 -21.45
C LEU A 568 -7.06 -7.94 -20.93
N ASP A 569 -7.59 -7.07 -21.80
CA ASP A 569 -8.76 -6.23 -21.48
C ASP A 569 -10.04 -7.08 -21.26
N ASP A 570 -10.09 -8.24 -21.92
CA ASP A 570 -11.09 -9.27 -21.67
C ASP A 570 -10.43 -10.66 -21.68
N ALA A 571 -10.37 -11.27 -20.50
CA ALA A 571 -9.81 -12.59 -20.28
C ALA A 571 -10.88 -13.65 -20.02
N THR A 572 -12.18 -13.33 -20.15
CA THR A 572 -13.30 -14.18 -19.72
C THR A 572 -13.18 -15.62 -20.22
N HIS A 573 -12.82 -15.81 -21.49
CA HIS A 573 -12.70 -17.13 -22.08
C HIS A 573 -11.25 -17.61 -22.20
N ALA A 574 -10.26 -16.86 -21.73
CA ALA A 574 -8.83 -17.17 -21.86
C ALA A 574 -8.28 -18.11 -20.76
N ILE A 575 -9.02 -18.30 -19.67
CA ILE A 575 -8.53 -19.00 -18.47
C ILE A 575 -8.68 -20.52 -18.62
N THR A 576 -7.58 -21.24 -18.40
CA THR A 576 -7.45 -22.71 -18.43
C THR A 576 -6.77 -23.19 -17.14
N ALA A 577 -6.81 -24.49 -16.87
CA ALA A 577 -6.06 -25.06 -15.76
C ALA A 577 -4.54 -24.85 -15.93
N GLY A 578 -4.05 -24.93 -17.18
CA GLY A 578 -2.66 -24.65 -17.54
C GLY A 578 -2.25 -23.21 -17.22
N SER A 579 -3.06 -22.24 -17.65
CA SER A 579 -2.75 -20.82 -17.43
C SER A 579 -2.73 -20.44 -15.95
N VAL A 580 -3.67 -20.93 -15.14
CA VAL A 580 -3.67 -20.71 -13.67
C VAL A 580 -2.39 -21.23 -13.01
N ARG A 581 -1.90 -22.40 -13.41
CA ARG A 581 -0.63 -22.96 -12.90
C ARG A 581 0.56 -22.11 -13.34
N ALA A 582 0.54 -21.59 -14.56
CA ALA A 582 1.62 -20.80 -15.12
C ALA A 582 1.71 -19.40 -14.49
N LEU A 583 0.57 -18.76 -14.16
CA LEU A 583 0.52 -17.45 -13.49
C LEU A 583 1.34 -17.42 -12.20
N ARG A 584 1.34 -18.52 -11.42
CA ARG A 584 2.09 -18.63 -10.16
C ARG A 584 3.61 -18.54 -10.33
N ARG A 585 4.13 -18.84 -11.53
CA ARG A 585 5.58 -18.83 -11.82
C ARG A 585 6.07 -17.49 -12.36
N LEU A 586 5.17 -16.60 -12.77
CA LEU A 586 5.53 -15.30 -13.36
C LEU A 586 6.27 -14.39 -12.39
N ARG A 587 5.98 -14.51 -11.09
CA ARG A 587 6.65 -13.74 -10.03
C ARG A 587 8.17 -13.89 -10.06
N GLU A 588 8.67 -15.08 -10.41
CA GLU A 588 10.11 -15.38 -10.49
C GLU A 588 10.73 -14.97 -11.84
N SER A 589 9.91 -14.70 -12.84
CA SER A 589 10.32 -14.44 -14.23
C SER A 589 10.39 -12.94 -14.57
N HIS A 590 10.26 -12.06 -13.56
CA HIS A 590 10.14 -10.61 -13.73
C HIS A 590 9.08 -10.26 -14.79
N ALA A 591 7.94 -10.94 -14.69
CA ALA A 591 6.82 -10.83 -15.60
C ALA A 591 5.50 -10.83 -14.84
N GLY A 592 4.42 -10.35 -15.47
CA GLY A 592 3.10 -10.32 -14.86
C GLY A 592 1.98 -10.22 -15.88
N VAL A 593 0.77 -10.61 -15.48
CA VAL A 593 -0.42 -10.51 -16.33
C VAL A 593 -1.47 -9.63 -15.66
N VAL A 594 -2.13 -8.78 -16.44
CA VAL A 594 -3.35 -8.07 -16.03
C VAL A 594 -4.52 -8.72 -16.75
N LEU A 595 -5.43 -9.34 -15.99
CA LEU A 595 -6.59 -10.05 -16.50
C LEU A 595 -7.86 -9.28 -16.10
N SER A 596 -8.60 -8.75 -17.08
CA SER A 596 -9.91 -8.17 -16.84
C SER A 596 -11.02 -9.16 -17.19
N LEU A 597 -11.94 -9.39 -16.26
CA LEU A 597 -13.09 -10.27 -16.40
C LEU A 597 -14.39 -9.47 -16.26
N ARG A 598 -15.40 -9.83 -17.04
CA ARG A 598 -16.76 -9.26 -16.93
C ARG A 598 -17.45 -9.77 -15.67
N ALA A 599 -17.39 -11.08 -15.47
CA ALA A 599 -17.84 -11.75 -14.27
C ALA A 599 -16.87 -12.89 -13.94
N LEU A 600 -16.70 -13.19 -12.66
CA LEU A 600 -15.97 -14.39 -12.24
C LEU A 600 -16.81 -15.66 -12.51
N GLY A 601 -18.13 -15.50 -12.66
CA GLY A 601 -19.04 -16.56 -13.08
C GLY A 601 -18.73 -17.15 -14.45
N ASP A 602 -18.10 -16.37 -15.34
CA ASP A 602 -17.77 -16.83 -16.70
C ASP A 602 -16.56 -17.78 -16.74
N VAL A 603 -15.77 -17.83 -15.65
CA VAL A 603 -14.66 -18.77 -15.48
C VAL A 603 -15.22 -20.13 -15.02
N PRO A 604 -14.69 -21.28 -15.49
CA PRO A 604 -15.10 -22.59 -15.01
C PRO A 604 -15.05 -22.70 -13.48
N GLU A 605 -16.10 -23.25 -12.86
CA GLU A 605 -16.31 -23.23 -11.40
C GLU A 605 -15.10 -23.73 -10.61
N HIS A 606 -14.50 -24.84 -11.05
CA HIS A 606 -13.33 -25.45 -10.42
C HIS A 606 -12.05 -24.59 -10.50
N LEU A 607 -12.00 -23.57 -11.36
CA LEU A 607 -10.85 -22.67 -11.53
C LEU A 607 -11.02 -21.32 -10.83
N ARG A 608 -12.23 -20.95 -10.38
CA ARG A 608 -12.49 -19.61 -9.85
C ARG A 608 -11.66 -19.29 -8.60
N GLN A 609 -11.68 -20.18 -7.61
CA GLN A 609 -10.85 -20.03 -6.40
C GLN A 609 -9.34 -20.17 -6.69
N PRO A 610 -8.88 -21.17 -7.47
CA PRO A 610 -7.48 -21.23 -7.90
C PRO A 610 -6.98 -19.98 -8.63
N LEU A 611 -7.79 -19.36 -9.48
CA LEU A 611 -7.43 -18.13 -10.20
C LEU A 611 -7.21 -16.95 -9.25
N VAL A 612 -8.14 -16.73 -8.31
CA VAL A 612 -8.01 -15.67 -7.31
C VAL A 612 -6.75 -15.90 -6.46
N ALA A 613 -6.46 -17.14 -6.09
CA ALA A 613 -5.27 -17.50 -5.31
C ALA A 613 -3.94 -17.47 -6.10
N ALA A 614 -3.99 -17.63 -7.42
CA ALA A 614 -2.80 -17.61 -8.27
C ALA A 614 -2.20 -16.21 -8.45
N VAL A 615 -2.98 -15.17 -8.17
CA VAL A 615 -2.65 -13.76 -8.41
C VAL A 615 -2.56 -13.00 -7.08
N GLY A 616 -1.55 -12.12 -6.95
CA GLY A 616 -1.30 -11.35 -5.74
C GLY A 616 -2.03 -10.01 -5.65
N CYS A 617 -2.49 -9.46 -6.78
CA CYS A 617 -3.28 -8.23 -6.80
C CYS A 617 -4.70 -8.46 -7.32
N HIS A 618 -5.67 -7.80 -6.69
CA HIS A 618 -7.09 -7.89 -7.03
C HIS A 618 -7.73 -6.51 -7.11
N ALA A 619 -8.61 -6.32 -8.08
CA ALA A 619 -9.46 -5.14 -8.19
C ALA A 619 -10.92 -5.56 -8.39
N ALA A 620 -11.76 -5.28 -7.40
CA ALA A 620 -13.21 -5.49 -7.48
C ALA A 620 -13.91 -4.16 -7.79
N PHE A 621 -14.54 -4.05 -8.95
CA PHE A 621 -15.26 -2.85 -9.38
C PHE A 621 -16.70 -2.83 -8.85
N SER A 622 -17.31 -1.65 -8.85
CA SER A 622 -18.73 -1.49 -8.54
C SER A 622 -19.61 -2.37 -9.44
N GLY A 623 -20.60 -3.05 -8.85
CA GLY A 623 -21.60 -3.84 -9.58
C GLY A 623 -21.27 -5.33 -9.72
N ILE A 624 -20.28 -5.84 -8.99
CA ILE A 624 -20.09 -7.29 -8.83
C ILE A 624 -21.24 -7.89 -8.01
N THR A 625 -21.49 -9.18 -8.20
CA THR A 625 -22.51 -9.92 -7.45
C THR A 625 -22.03 -10.27 -6.05
N THR A 626 -22.95 -10.61 -5.15
CA THR A 626 -22.61 -11.09 -3.80
C THR A 626 -21.82 -12.40 -3.83
N TRP A 627 -22.13 -13.28 -4.79
CA TRP A 627 -21.41 -14.55 -4.97
C TRP A 627 -19.94 -14.32 -5.36
N GLU A 628 -19.67 -13.36 -6.26
CA GLU A 628 -18.30 -12.94 -6.61
C GLU A 628 -17.61 -12.23 -5.44
N GLY A 629 -18.34 -11.37 -4.73
CA GLY A 629 -17.87 -10.68 -3.54
C GLY A 629 -17.43 -11.66 -2.44
N ALA A 630 -18.08 -12.80 -2.29
CA ALA A 630 -17.70 -13.83 -1.31
C ALA A 630 -16.31 -14.42 -1.58
N LEU A 631 -15.93 -14.62 -2.83
CA LEU A 631 -14.59 -15.11 -3.20
C LEU A 631 -13.50 -14.09 -2.88
N PHE A 632 -13.77 -12.80 -3.11
CA PHE A 632 -12.85 -11.73 -2.71
C PHE A 632 -12.76 -11.55 -1.20
N ALA A 633 -13.90 -11.60 -0.49
CA ALA A 633 -13.94 -11.53 0.97
C ALA A 633 -13.11 -12.66 1.59
N GLN A 634 -13.24 -13.89 1.08
CA GLN A 634 -12.44 -15.03 1.50
C GLN A 634 -10.94 -14.84 1.21
N ALA A 635 -10.59 -14.32 0.03
CA ALA A 635 -9.20 -14.11 -0.36
C ALA A 635 -8.50 -13.00 0.44
N TRP A 636 -9.22 -11.95 0.83
CA TRP A 636 -8.65 -10.85 1.62
C TRP A 636 -8.68 -11.10 3.12
N GLY A 637 -9.46 -12.08 3.57
CA GLY A 637 -9.53 -12.52 4.94
C GLY A 637 -10.19 -11.51 5.89
N THR A 638 -9.92 -11.73 7.16
CA THR A 638 -10.55 -11.06 8.29
C THR A 638 -9.60 -10.08 8.99
N GLU A 639 -10.17 -9.14 9.72
CA GLU A 639 -9.47 -8.19 10.57
C GLU A 639 -10.14 -8.15 11.95
N TRP A 640 -9.31 -8.01 12.99
CA TRP A 640 -9.78 -7.83 14.35
C TRP A 640 -10.26 -6.40 14.52
N VAL A 641 -11.58 -6.21 14.58
CA VAL A 641 -12.20 -4.90 14.81
C VAL A 641 -12.67 -4.82 16.26
N GLU A 642 -12.21 -3.79 16.98
CA GLU A 642 -12.72 -3.46 18.31
C GLU A 642 -14.14 -2.91 18.19
N THR A 643 -15.12 -3.79 18.39
CA THR A 643 -16.53 -3.39 18.44
C THR A 643 -16.83 -2.89 19.84
N THR A 644 -17.15 -1.62 19.96
CA THR A 644 -17.59 -1.03 21.21
C THR A 644 -19.10 -1.20 21.34
N GLU A 645 -19.54 -2.14 22.17
CA GLU A 645 -20.94 -2.24 22.55
C GLU A 645 -21.20 -1.27 23.70
N VAL A 646 -22.04 -0.26 23.48
CA VAL A 646 -22.46 0.69 24.50
C VAL A 646 -23.80 0.23 25.07
N ALA A 647 -23.73 -0.59 26.11
CA ALA A 647 -24.92 -0.99 26.86
C ALA A 647 -25.28 0.12 27.86
N LYS A 648 -26.32 0.92 27.56
CA LYS A 648 -26.80 1.96 28.48
C LYS A 648 -27.59 1.34 29.62
N HIS A 649 -26.96 1.19 30.79
CA HIS A 649 -27.64 0.80 32.01
C HIS A 649 -27.98 2.03 32.84
N THR A 650 -29.27 2.27 33.05
CA THR A 650 -29.75 3.29 34.01
C THR A 650 -29.57 2.76 35.42
N VAL A 651 -28.56 3.27 36.13
CA VAL A 651 -28.34 2.93 37.55
C VAL A 651 -29.36 3.68 38.40
N PHE A 652 -30.33 2.95 38.95
CA PHE A 652 -31.11 3.42 40.09
C PHE A 652 -30.21 3.30 41.33
N ALA A 653 -29.66 4.41 41.80
CA ALA A 653 -28.90 4.45 43.04
C ALA A 653 -29.87 4.58 44.24
N ASP A 654 -29.93 3.53 45.07
CA ASP A 654 -30.83 3.41 46.22
C ASP A 654 -30.27 4.01 47.53
N GLN A 655 -29.20 4.81 47.46
CA GLN A 655 -28.59 5.43 48.64
C GLN A 655 -28.68 6.98 48.63
N PRO A 656 -29.06 7.61 49.77
CA PRO A 656 -29.36 9.04 49.85
C PRO A 656 -28.14 9.95 49.64
N LEU A 657 -26.94 9.51 50.02
CA LEU A 657 -25.70 10.30 49.88
C LEU A 657 -25.27 10.42 48.40
N THR A 658 -25.44 9.34 47.62
CA THR A 658 -25.16 9.31 46.17
C THR A 658 -26.09 10.22 45.39
N ARG A 659 -27.38 10.33 45.77
CA ARG A 659 -28.32 11.27 45.12
C ARG A 659 -27.88 12.72 45.22
N LEU A 660 -27.29 13.11 46.35
CA LEU A 660 -26.87 14.51 46.59
C LEU A 660 -25.63 14.87 45.76
N ILE A 661 -24.67 13.95 45.64
CA ILE A 661 -23.50 14.09 44.76
C ILE A 661 -23.92 14.09 43.27
N HIS A 662 -24.89 13.24 42.90
CA HIS A 662 -25.43 13.22 41.54
C HIS A 662 -26.25 14.48 41.20
N ALA A 663 -26.96 15.08 42.17
CA ALA A 663 -27.72 16.31 41.98
C ALA A 663 -26.80 17.53 41.75
N VAL A 664 -25.75 17.68 42.56
CA VAL A 664 -24.76 18.77 42.43
C VAL A 664 -23.98 18.66 41.11
N ARG A 665 -23.66 17.44 40.66
CA ARG A 665 -22.98 17.22 39.37
C ARG A 665 -23.91 17.41 38.17
N LYS A 666 -25.19 17.02 38.27
CA LYS A 666 -26.21 17.21 37.21
C LYS A 666 -26.51 18.69 36.96
N LEU A 667 -26.47 19.52 38.01
CA LEU A 667 -26.59 20.97 37.91
C LEU A 667 -25.41 21.63 37.17
N GLY A 668 -24.22 21.02 37.20
CA GLY A 668 -23.03 21.53 36.51
C GLY A 668 -22.88 21.12 35.04
N THR A 669 -23.37 19.93 34.64
CA THR A 669 -23.09 19.37 33.31
C THR A 669 -24.31 19.16 32.40
N GLY A 670 -25.54 19.41 32.87
CA GLY A 670 -26.74 19.49 32.02
C GLY A 670 -27.16 18.20 31.27
N LYS A 671 -26.49 17.06 31.49
CA LYS A 671 -26.83 15.76 30.90
C LYS A 671 -27.08 14.71 31.99
N PRO A 672 -28.15 13.90 31.88
CA PRO A 672 -28.41 12.80 32.82
C PRO A 672 -27.32 11.73 32.71
N VAL A 673 -26.94 11.15 33.85
CA VAL A 673 -25.89 10.13 33.98
C VAL A 673 -26.44 8.81 33.46
N THR A 674 -26.13 8.45 32.20
CA THR A 674 -26.03 7.04 31.81
C THR A 674 -24.60 6.60 32.08
N THR A 675 -24.41 5.61 32.94
CA THR A 675 -23.15 4.86 32.96
C THR A 675 -23.16 4.01 31.70
N ASP A 676 -22.50 4.51 30.67
CA ASP A 676 -22.23 3.77 29.45
C ASP A 676 -21.27 2.64 29.83
N ALA A 677 -21.79 1.41 29.95
CA ALA A 677 -20.94 0.23 30.03
C ALA A 677 -20.40 0.00 28.62
N VAL A 678 -19.21 0.53 28.37
CA VAL A 678 -18.46 0.38 27.13
C VAL A 678 -17.74 -0.96 27.22
N THR A 679 -18.37 -2.01 26.71
CA THR A 679 -17.68 -3.29 26.52
C THR A 679 -17.02 -3.27 25.16
N VAL A 680 -15.70 -3.11 25.15
CA VAL A 680 -14.90 -3.27 23.93
C VAL A 680 -14.71 -4.76 23.71
N ARG A 681 -15.34 -5.31 22.68
CA ARG A 681 -15.15 -6.70 22.26
C ARG A 681 -14.37 -6.71 20.95
N GLN A 682 -13.24 -7.38 20.94
CA GLN A 682 -12.54 -7.69 19.69
C GLN A 682 -13.33 -8.76 18.95
N VAL A 683 -13.83 -8.42 17.76
CA VAL A 683 -14.55 -9.33 16.89
C VAL A 683 -13.79 -9.41 15.57
N GLU A 684 -13.49 -10.63 15.15
CA GLU A 684 -12.95 -10.90 13.83
C GLU A 684 -14.06 -10.64 12.79
N ARG A 685 -13.85 -9.67 11.90
CA ARG A 685 -14.77 -9.31 10.83
C ARG A 685 -14.06 -9.35 9.49
N GLU A 686 -14.76 -9.76 8.44
CA GLU A 686 -14.25 -9.64 7.07
C GLU A 686 -13.88 -8.17 6.80
N ARG A 687 -12.74 -7.96 6.15
CA ARG A 687 -12.29 -6.59 5.79
C ARG A 687 -13.29 -5.90 4.87
N TRP A 688 -13.91 -6.69 4.01
CA TRP A 688 -15.04 -6.33 3.16
C TRP A 688 -15.98 -7.53 3.10
N SER A 689 -17.25 -7.32 3.44
CA SER A 689 -18.23 -8.39 3.27
C SER A 689 -18.67 -8.51 1.81
N ALA A 690 -19.14 -9.70 1.43
CA ALA A 690 -19.71 -9.96 0.11
C ALA A 690 -20.81 -8.94 -0.28
N SER A 691 -21.69 -8.58 0.67
CA SER A 691 -22.77 -7.62 0.47
C SER A 691 -22.26 -6.18 0.33
N GLU A 692 -21.22 -5.81 1.08
CA GLU A 692 -20.58 -4.49 0.95
C GLU A 692 -19.87 -4.33 -0.40
N LEU A 693 -19.26 -5.40 -0.91
CA LEU A 693 -18.67 -5.39 -2.24
C LEU A 693 -19.70 -5.25 -3.35
N ALA A 694 -20.84 -5.95 -3.22
CA ALA A 694 -21.89 -5.90 -4.22
C ALA A 694 -22.67 -4.57 -4.24
N HIS A 695 -22.93 -3.99 -3.06
CA HIS A 695 -23.84 -2.85 -2.92
C HIS A 695 -23.20 -1.58 -2.34
N GLY A 696 -22.06 -1.68 -1.67
CA GLY A 696 -21.40 -0.57 -0.99
C GLY A 696 -20.33 0.15 -1.83
N VAL A 697 -19.87 -0.43 -2.94
CA VAL A 697 -18.86 0.18 -3.82
C VAL A 697 -19.51 1.18 -4.79
N PRO A 698 -19.23 2.50 -4.69
CA PRO A 698 -19.86 3.49 -5.55
C PRO A 698 -19.40 3.37 -6.99
N ALA A 699 -20.25 3.81 -7.93
CA ALA A 699 -19.91 3.82 -9.34
C ALA A 699 -18.59 4.54 -9.60
N GLY A 700 -17.73 3.92 -10.39
CA GLY A 700 -16.43 4.49 -10.74
C GLY A 700 -15.34 4.36 -9.67
N HIS A 701 -15.62 3.62 -8.59
CA HIS A 701 -14.63 3.17 -7.63
C HIS A 701 -14.32 1.69 -7.82
N ALA A 702 -13.20 1.26 -7.27
CA ALA A 702 -12.86 -0.14 -7.12
C ALA A 702 -12.23 -0.38 -5.74
N VAL A 703 -12.45 -1.55 -5.18
CA VAL A 703 -11.67 -2.03 -4.02
C VAL A 703 -10.43 -2.71 -4.56
N LEU A 704 -9.27 -2.18 -4.18
CA LEU A 704 -7.97 -2.60 -4.68
C LEU A 704 -7.15 -3.22 -3.54
N SER A 705 -6.68 -4.44 -3.76
CA SER A 705 -5.74 -5.15 -2.91
C SER A 705 -4.47 -5.38 -3.73
N LEU A 706 -3.32 -4.91 -3.24
CA LEU A 706 -2.05 -4.99 -3.96
C LEU A 706 -1.01 -5.73 -3.13
N THR A 707 -0.26 -6.61 -3.78
CA THR A 707 0.89 -7.29 -3.19
C THR A 707 2.10 -7.06 -4.09
N SER A 708 3.24 -6.68 -3.52
CA SER A 708 4.48 -6.55 -4.28
C SER A 708 5.22 -7.87 -4.39
N VAL A 709 6.10 -8.00 -5.39
CA VAL A 709 7.01 -9.14 -5.51
C VAL A 709 7.93 -9.33 -4.30
N ARG A 710 8.10 -8.29 -3.46
CA ARG A 710 8.85 -8.33 -2.20
C ARG A 710 8.02 -8.86 -1.01
N GLY A 711 6.73 -9.11 -1.21
CA GLY A 711 5.81 -9.55 -0.16
C GLY A 711 5.20 -8.42 0.67
N GLU A 712 5.44 -7.16 0.30
CA GLU A 712 4.72 -6.03 0.90
C GLU A 712 3.26 -6.08 0.44
N HIS A 713 2.32 -6.00 1.37
CA HIS A 713 0.90 -6.13 1.09
C HIS A 713 0.14 -4.88 1.54
N ALA A 714 -0.70 -4.35 0.65
CA ALA A 714 -1.65 -3.30 0.96
C ALA A 714 -3.04 -3.93 1.18
N PRO A 715 -3.73 -3.59 2.29
CA PRO A 715 -5.07 -4.09 2.55
C PRO A 715 -6.04 -3.72 1.40
N PRO A 716 -7.20 -4.40 1.27
CA PRO A 716 -8.22 -4.04 0.30
C PRO A 716 -8.79 -2.65 0.63
N LEU A 717 -8.43 -1.65 -0.18
CA LEU A 717 -8.81 -0.26 0.02
C LEU A 717 -9.69 0.26 -1.12
N LEU A 718 -10.67 1.08 -0.78
CA LEU A 718 -11.52 1.74 -1.77
C LEU A 718 -10.76 2.87 -2.46
N VAL A 719 -10.71 2.81 -3.79
CA VAL A 719 -10.03 3.78 -4.66
C VAL A 719 -11.06 4.46 -5.55
N ASP A 720 -11.08 5.79 -5.56
CA ASP A 720 -11.77 6.57 -6.59
C ASP A 720 -10.90 6.62 -7.85
N LEU A 721 -11.41 6.05 -8.93
CA LEU A 721 -10.72 5.95 -10.22
C LEU A 721 -11.02 7.13 -11.16
N ARG A 722 -11.77 8.15 -10.69
CA ARG A 722 -12.11 9.34 -11.50
C ARG A 722 -11.02 10.41 -11.51
N GLY A 723 -10.06 10.35 -10.59
CA GLY A 723 -8.92 11.28 -10.50
C GLY A 723 -8.81 11.99 -9.16
#